data_AF-A0AAW3BLX7-F1
#
_entry.id   AF-A0AAW3BLX7-F1
#
_cell.length_a   1.000
_cell.length_b   1.000
_cell.length_c   1.000
_cell.angle_alpha   90.00
_cell.angle_beta   90.00
_cell.angle_gamma   90.00
#
_symmetry.space_group_name_H-M   'P 1'
#
loop_
_entity.id
_entity.type
_entity.pdbx_description
1 polymer ?
#
loop_
_entity_poly.entity_id
_entity_poly.type
_entity_poly.pdbx_seq_one_letter_code
_entity_poly.pdbx_strand_id
1 'polypeptide(L)'
;MLFEKQQLAQALQLRYHCSEACATSTVNSYYPDEEKCRATISGKMTAPFVLIVGMVPKQHEYIESLSRDLATAFQNFPYLNGTAKPQDEEQQDGYINAVASGKSGKNGTTSPLAPIDWAEVRARLFSHEKAPLWYMYTELVFSGDTHDLRIYENAYQNLIVKEGFSHVLGCYASGDGMVPALDYVNARLCGEPVQSLARRMNFGEDIVEALESVEAEVPTCVYTRVNVFGNNPATSCSSRQDKGHAQQVLKEAGLPYIRYCVTTRVDEAVAKVKDGTLLLPVVVKPNSGAGSEFVALCYTVDDIRVAFSMVEGVRTSQGTDAAQLVVEEYIEGPEYVVNTVSYQGVHVVTDVWESWKYPEPVVTTGLTRSAEEALRAAGIERQKQHKTSILYDRQTLIPNLADLPASHSARRIVEYTLKCLDALGLENGCGHSELRLDTRKMTREWRQQDRQRLRRKSPLGAANDESPSEGQPLLIELNSRMQGDIPRSNEVIGYDQYSLLVYISEAVNVFGAATAVSTAWPFRVDSSSRPPRVGEIPWPPVPRLYRARHSAGSPMTTTVLFLATKEECILNGVALQSLTELRTFQRFTRTIFKPNQPGFVTPLRRTIDLFSSPTSCVMQGSTADVEADCATIRSMESATLSSSTRAALFKLASSIHETERLRESIRTLDERLGAVTVAYRDAAALAGLSAGRTTEDGKVNDKYKSKGNGDHSCQSELVALQCRLSALQSELTCAKNNVSVYERRVQHQRTDFANALASQQPAPLYISYQDFSIMKATGVGNKLAVT
;
A
#
# COMPACT_ATOMS: atom_id res chain seq x y z
N MET A 1 1.60 -40.46 2.19
CA MET A 1 1.56 -39.02 1.83
C MET A 1 2.90 -38.48 1.32
N LEU A 2 3.99 -38.39 2.11
CA LEU A 2 5.26 -37.79 1.62
C LEU A 2 5.89 -38.61 0.46
N PHE A 3 5.87 -39.93 0.58
CA PHE A 3 6.35 -40.87 -0.44
C PHE A 3 5.53 -40.80 -1.73
N GLU A 4 4.19 -40.72 -1.62
CA GLU A 4 3.28 -40.59 -2.78
C GLU A 4 3.48 -39.26 -3.51
N LYS A 5 3.71 -38.16 -2.79
CA LYS A 5 4.08 -36.87 -3.38
C LYS A 5 5.40 -36.96 -4.17
N GLN A 6 6.42 -37.63 -3.62
CA GLN A 6 7.69 -37.83 -4.32
C GLN A 6 7.55 -38.69 -5.57
N GLN A 7 6.78 -39.78 -5.52
CA GLN A 7 6.50 -40.62 -6.68
C GLN A 7 5.76 -39.85 -7.78
N LEU A 8 4.75 -39.06 -7.42
CA LEU A 8 4.03 -38.22 -8.38
C LEU A 8 4.95 -37.17 -9.00
N ALA A 9 5.80 -36.51 -8.21
CA ALA A 9 6.75 -35.52 -8.73
C ALA A 9 7.75 -36.16 -9.71
N GLN A 10 8.32 -37.32 -9.38
CA GLN A 10 9.21 -38.06 -10.29
C GLN A 10 8.49 -38.49 -11.58
N ALA A 11 7.25 -38.98 -11.47
CA ALA A 11 6.45 -39.37 -12.63
C ALA A 11 6.15 -38.18 -13.56
N LEU A 12 5.88 -37.00 -12.99
CA LEU A 12 5.65 -35.77 -13.74
C LEU A 12 6.95 -35.26 -14.39
N GLN A 13 8.07 -35.29 -13.68
CA GLN A 13 9.39 -34.94 -14.19
C GLN A 13 9.74 -35.76 -15.42
N LEU A 14 9.63 -37.09 -15.33
CA LEU A 14 9.93 -38.02 -16.42
C LEU A 14 8.97 -37.86 -17.61
N ARG A 15 7.67 -37.64 -17.35
CA ARG A 15 6.64 -37.54 -18.40
C ARG A 15 6.73 -36.25 -19.20
N TYR A 16 6.98 -35.13 -18.54
CA TYR A 16 6.93 -33.81 -19.15
C TYR A 16 8.30 -33.20 -19.39
N HIS A 17 9.38 -33.89 -19.02
CA HIS A 17 10.77 -33.41 -19.09
C HIS A 17 10.99 -32.05 -18.40
N CYS A 18 10.19 -31.76 -17.37
CA CYS A 18 10.32 -30.56 -16.55
C CYS A 18 11.41 -30.72 -15.49
N SER A 19 11.81 -29.63 -14.82
CA SER A 19 12.76 -29.71 -13.71
C SER A 19 12.15 -30.45 -12.51
N GLU A 20 13.01 -31.06 -11.68
CA GLU A 20 12.58 -31.68 -10.41
C GLU A 20 11.85 -30.66 -9.53
N ALA A 21 12.41 -29.44 -9.41
CA ALA A 21 11.83 -28.37 -8.62
C ALA A 21 10.42 -27.96 -9.11
N CYS A 22 10.21 -27.87 -10.43
CA CYS A 22 8.89 -27.60 -11.02
C CYS A 22 7.88 -28.69 -10.65
N ALA A 23 8.27 -29.96 -10.80
CA ALA A 23 7.42 -31.09 -10.47
C ALA A 23 7.07 -31.13 -8.98
N THR A 24 8.07 -31.01 -8.11
CA THR A 24 7.89 -31.00 -6.65
C THR A 24 7.04 -29.81 -6.18
N SER A 25 7.30 -28.61 -6.69
CA SER A 25 6.53 -27.39 -6.36
C SER A 25 5.05 -27.58 -6.72
N THR A 26 4.77 -28.04 -7.94
CA THR A 26 3.39 -28.26 -8.41
C THR A 26 2.66 -29.30 -7.55
N VAL A 27 3.31 -30.42 -7.23
CA VAL A 27 2.72 -31.46 -6.37
C VAL A 27 2.47 -30.93 -4.96
N ASN A 28 3.37 -30.11 -4.41
CA ASN A 28 3.17 -29.52 -3.10
C ASN A 28 1.95 -28.59 -3.06
N SER A 29 1.69 -27.85 -4.14
CA SER A 29 0.58 -26.90 -4.23
C SER A 29 -0.78 -27.56 -4.45
N TYR A 30 -0.86 -28.65 -5.20
CA TYR A 30 -2.16 -29.18 -5.67
C TYR A 30 -2.50 -30.60 -5.19
N TYR A 31 -1.55 -31.37 -4.68
CA TYR A 31 -1.84 -32.71 -4.15
C TYR A 31 -2.88 -32.66 -3.01
N PRO A 32 -3.89 -33.55 -2.97
CA PRO A 32 -4.00 -34.82 -3.72
C PRO A 32 -4.61 -34.76 -5.13
N ASP A 33 -4.86 -33.57 -5.68
CA ASP A 33 -5.40 -33.41 -7.04
C ASP A 33 -4.33 -33.67 -8.11
N GLU A 34 -4.13 -34.94 -8.47
CA GLU A 34 -3.13 -35.34 -9.47
C GLU A 34 -3.45 -34.81 -10.88
N GLU A 35 -4.73 -34.71 -11.22
CA GLU A 35 -5.17 -34.22 -12.53
C GLU A 35 -4.77 -32.76 -12.69
N LYS A 36 -5.01 -31.94 -11.66
CA LYS A 36 -4.53 -30.55 -11.62
C LYS A 36 -3.02 -30.44 -11.64
N CYS A 37 -2.29 -31.35 -10.98
CA CYS A 37 -0.83 -31.39 -11.08
C CYS A 37 -0.36 -31.63 -12.52
N ARG A 38 -0.94 -32.62 -13.21
CA ARG A 38 -0.64 -32.96 -14.61
C ARG A 38 -1.00 -31.82 -15.55
N ALA A 39 -2.19 -31.24 -15.39
CA ALA A 39 -2.66 -30.11 -16.19
C ALA A 39 -1.75 -28.89 -16.03
N THR A 40 -1.33 -28.57 -14.79
CA THR A 40 -0.45 -27.44 -14.51
C THR A 40 0.92 -27.61 -15.17
N ILE A 41 1.57 -28.77 -15.01
CA ILE A 41 2.89 -28.99 -15.64
C ILE A 41 2.78 -29.05 -17.15
N SER A 42 1.73 -29.71 -17.68
CA SER A 42 1.48 -29.72 -19.12
C SER A 42 1.35 -28.30 -19.65
N GLY A 43 0.61 -27.43 -18.96
CA GLY A 43 0.51 -26.00 -19.27
C GLY A 43 1.88 -25.33 -19.26
N LYS A 44 2.64 -25.46 -18.16
CA LYS A 44 4.00 -24.92 -17.97
C LYS A 44 4.98 -25.26 -19.10
N MET A 45 4.82 -26.43 -19.72
CA MET A 45 5.71 -26.91 -20.77
C MET A 45 5.25 -26.58 -22.20
N THR A 46 3.96 -26.25 -22.41
CA THR A 46 3.37 -26.16 -23.76
C THR A 46 2.75 -24.81 -24.10
N ALA A 47 2.49 -23.95 -23.10
CA ALA A 47 1.95 -22.62 -23.30
C ALA A 47 3.02 -21.53 -23.10
N PRO A 48 2.84 -20.33 -23.69
CA PRO A 48 3.60 -19.15 -23.32
C PRO A 48 3.16 -18.58 -21.97
N PHE A 49 4.10 -17.93 -21.29
CA PHE A 49 3.93 -17.37 -19.94
C PHE A 49 4.40 -15.92 -19.84
N VAL A 50 3.72 -15.15 -19.00
CA VAL A 50 4.20 -13.89 -18.44
C VAL A 50 4.36 -14.07 -16.94
N LEU A 51 5.53 -13.71 -16.42
CA LEU A 51 5.81 -13.72 -14.99
C LEU A 51 5.55 -12.35 -14.38
N ILE A 52 4.72 -12.30 -13.35
CA ILE A 52 4.40 -11.08 -12.63
C ILE A 52 4.90 -11.19 -11.20
N VAL A 53 5.76 -10.26 -10.80
CA VAL A 53 6.53 -10.35 -9.56
C VAL A 53 6.09 -9.28 -8.55
N GLY A 54 5.83 -9.72 -7.31
CA GLY A 54 5.65 -8.82 -6.15
C GLY A 54 4.32 -8.06 -6.13
N MET A 55 3.21 -8.72 -6.46
CA MET A 55 1.88 -8.11 -6.48
C MET A 55 1.12 -8.25 -5.17
N VAL A 56 0.37 -7.21 -4.80
CA VAL A 56 -0.64 -7.36 -3.73
C VAL A 56 -1.87 -8.13 -4.25
N PRO A 57 -2.61 -8.87 -3.40
CA PRO A 57 -3.72 -9.73 -3.83
C PRO A 57 -4.76 -9.04 -4.72
N LYS A 58 -5.15 -7.80 -4.43
CA LYS A 58 -6.11 -7.02 -5.25
C LYS A 58 -5.59 -6.65 -6.64
N GLN A 59 -4.28 -6.61 -6.84
CA GLN A 59 -3.69 -6.42 -8.17
C GLN A 59 -3.71 -7.73 -8.96
N HIS A 60 -3.40 -8.85 -8.29
CA HIS A 60 -3.51 -10.18 -8.85
C HIS A 60 -4.94 -10.47 -9.34
N GLU A 61 -5.96 -10.31 -8.48
CA GLU A 61 -7.37 -10.51 -8.84
C GLU A 61 -7.79 -9.66 -10.06
N TYR A 62 -7.22 -8.46 -10.18
CA TYR A 62 -7.54 -7.56 -11.29
C TYR A 62 -6.93 -8.03 -12.61
N ILE A 63 -5.66 -8.42 -12.63
CA ILE A 63 -5.04 -8.97 -13.85
C ILE A 63 -5.75 -10.26 -14.26
N GLU A 64 -6.07 -11.16 -13.32
CA GLU A 64 -6.85 -12.36 -13.63
C GLU A 64 -8.21 -12.03 -14.26
N SER A 65 -8.89 -10.99 -13.74
CA SER A 65 -10.15 -10.52 -14.32
C SER A 65 -9.96 -10.03 -15.75
N LEU A 66 -8.87 -9.30 -16.04
CA LEU A 66 -8.57 -8.80 -17.38
C LEU A 66 -8.24 -9.94 -18.34
N SER A 67 -7.39 -10.89 -17.92
CA SER A 67 -6.94 -12.00 -18.77
C SER A 67 -8.03 -13.04 -19.05
N ARG A 68 -9.04 -13.15 -18.17
CA ARG A 68 -10.15 -14.10 -18.33
C ARG A 68 -11.14 -13.69 -19.43
N ASP A 69 -11.36 -12.38 -19.61
CA ASP A 69 -12.25 -11.84 -20.63
C ASP A 69 -11.60 -10.63 -21.32
N LEU A 70 -10.77 -10.93 -22.32
CA LEU A 70 -10.05 -9.92 -23.10
C LEU A 70 -11.02 -8.99 -23.86
N ALA A 71 -12.21 -9.47 -24.24
CA ALA A 71 -13.19 -8.65 -24.95
C ALA A 71 -13.71 -7.53 -24.04
N THR A 72 -14.07 -7.86 -22.80
CA THR A 72 -14.44 -6.87 -21.79
C THR A 72 -13.26 -5.99 -21.38
N ALA A 73 -12.06 -6.57 -21.24
CA ALA A 73 -10.85 -5.84 -20.85
C ALA A 73 -10.47 -4.74 -21.87
N PHE A 74 -10.63 -5.01 -23.17
CA PHE A 74 -10.23 -4.10 -24.24
C PHE A 74 -11.40 -3.35 -24.89
N GLN A 75 -12.63 -3.48 -24.39
CA GLN A 75 -13.84 -2.91 -25.02
C GLN A 75 -13.79 -1.38 -25.22
N ASN A 76 -12.97 -0.67 -24.43
CA ASN A 76 -12.85 0.79 -24.49
C ASN A 76 -11.54 1.27 -25.13
N PHE A 77 -10.77 0.39 -25.78
CA PHE A 77 -9.54 0.79 -26.46
C PHE A 77 -9.90 1.46 -27.79
N PRO A 78 -9.64 2.78 -27.98
CA PRO A 78 -10.25 3.51 -29.08
C PRO A 78 -9.86 3.01 -30.48
N TYR A 79 -8.59 2.70 -30.70
CA TYR A 79 -8.16 2.21 -32.01
C TYR A 79 -8.63 0.79 -32.27
N LEU A 80 -8.57 -0.09 -31.26
CA LEU A 80 -9.00 -1.48 -31.38
C LEU A 80 -10.50 -1.63 -31.70
N ASN A 81 -11.33 -0.69 -31.24
CA ASN A 81 -12.79 -0.74 -31.41
C ASN A 81 -13.33 0.28 -32.43
N GLY A 82 -12.46 1.01 -33.14
CA GLY A 82 -12.88 2.01 -34.13
C GLY A 82 -13.64 3.19 -33.52
N THR A 83 -13.35 3.55 -32.27
CA THR A 83 -13.96 4.69 -31.55
C THR A 83 -12.98 5.85 -31.36
N ALA A 84 -11.78 5.77 -31.93
CA ALA A 84 -10.83 6.86 -31.98
C ALA A 84 -11.39 8.06 -32.75
N LYS A 85 -11.02 9.28 -32.34
CA LYS A 85 -11.39 10.49 -33.09
C LYS A 85 -10.45 10.66 -34.29
N PRO A 86 -10.86 11.34 -35.38
CA PRO A 86 -9.99 11.57 -36.55
C PRO A 86 -8.64 12.22 -36.20
N GLN A 87 -8.63 13.14 -35.23
CA GLN A 87 -7.39 13.78 -34.74
C GLN A 87 -6.43 12.78 -34.08
N ASP A 88 -6.96 11.74 -33.43
CA ASP A 88 -6.15 10.70 -32.80
C ASP A 88 -5.55 9.77 -33.87
N GLU A 89 -6.28 9.51 -34.96
CA GLU A 89 -5.80 8.74 -36.11
C GLU A 89 -4.69 9.49 -36.86
N GLU A 90 -4.87 10.79 -37.13
CA GLU A 90 -3.83 11.65 -37.73
C GLU A 90 -2.55 11.69 -36.87
N GLN A 91 -2.70 11.76 -35.54
CA GLN A 91 -1.56 11.70 -34.61
C GLN A 91 -0.87 10.33 -34.63
N GLN A 92 -1.64 9.24 -34.73
CA GLN A 92 -1.11 7.89 -34.83
C GLN A 92 -0.31 7.69 -36.12
N ASP A 93 -0.83 8.17 -37.25
CA ASP A 93 -0.15 8.10 -38.54
C ASP A 93 1.12 8.95 -38.57
N GLY A 94 1.05 10.19 -38.07
CA GLY A 94 2.22 11.05 -37.92
C GLY A 94 3.30 10.40 -37.05
N TYR A 95 2.89 9.67 -36.02
CA TYR A 95 3.79 8.94 -35.13
C TYR A 95 4.43 7.71 -35.79
N ILE A 96 3.64 6.86 -36.47
CA ILE A 96 4.15 5.70 -37.23
C ILE A 96 5.23 6.17 -38.22
N ASN A 97 5.00 7.31 -38.87
CA ASN A 97 5.95 7.93 -39.78
C ASN A 97 7.22 8.44 -39.07
N ALA A 98 7.10 9.05 -37.89
CA ALA A 98 8.24 9.51 -37.08
C ALA A 98 9.12 8.36 -36.58
N VAL A 99 8.50 7.25 -36.16
CA VAL A 99 9.22 6.05 -35.72
C VAL A 99 9.90 5.33 -36.88
N ALA A 100 9.22 5.25 -38.04
CA ALA A 100 9.80 4.70 -39.26
C ALA A 100 11.01 5.51 -39.76
N SER A 101 11.01 6.83 -39.55
CA SER A 101 12.09 7.75 -39.96
C SER A 101 13.22 7.91 -38.91
N GLY A 102 12.91 7.78 -37.61
CA GLY A 102 13.85 7.93 -36.50
C GLY A 102 14.83 6.76 -36.32
N LYS A 103 14.58 5.60 -36.92
CA LYS A 103 15.50 4.44 -36.95
C LYS A 103 16.59 4.56 -38.02
N SER A 104 17.20 5.74 -38.15
CA SER A 104 18.51 5.89 -38.82
C SER A 104 19.61 5.33 -37.92
N GLY A 105 19.63 4.01 -37.74
CA GLY A 105 20.85 3.30 -37.34
C GLY A 105 21.81 3.31 -38.52
N LYS A 106 23.07 3.68 -38.28
CA LYS A 106 24.17 3.66 -39.25
C LYS A 106 24.12 2.37 -40.09
N ASN A 107 23.79 2.50 -41.37
CA ASN A 107 23.65 1.47 -42.42
C ASN A 107 22.22 0.91 -42.66
N GLY A 108 21.56 1.50 -43.68
CA GLY A 108 20.75 0.74 -44.64
C GLY A 108 19.23 0.75 -44.46
N THR A 109 18.57 1.58 -45.27
CA THR A 109 17.19 1.46 -45.82
C THR A 109 16.14 0.70 -44.98
N THR A 110 15.21 1.45 -44.38
CA THR A 110 13.96 0.94 -43.80
C THR A 110 12.78 1.36 -44.66
N SER A 111 11.98 0.37 -45.11
CA SER A 111 10.65 0.63 -45.67
C SER A 111 9.72 1.24 -44.60
N PRO A 112 8.79 2.13 -44.96
CA PRO A 112 7.78 2.63 -44.02
C PRO A 112 6.96 1.47 -43.44
N LEU A 113 6.62 1.56 -42.15
CA LEU A 113 5.71 0.60 -41.52
C LEU A 113 4.32 0.75 -42.13
N ALA A 114 3.68 -0.37 -42.46
CA ALA A 114 2.30 -0.35 -42.92
C ALA A 114 1.38 0.17 -41.79
N PRO A 115 0.29 0.88 -42.11
CA PRO A 115 -0.75 1.22 -41.14
C PRO A 115 -1.26 -0.03 -40.43
N ILE A 116 -1.59 0.09 -39.14
CA ILE A 116 -2.10 -1.04 -38.35
C ILE A 116 -3.56 -1.30 -38.72
N ASP A 117 -3.87 -2.50 -39.23
CA ASP A 117 -5.25 -2.95 -39.40
C ASP A 117 -5.84 -3.39 -38.06
N TRP A 118 -6.47 -2.47 -37.35
CA TRP A 118 -7.07 -2.73 -36.04
C TRP A 118 -8.19 -3.78 -36.07
N ALA A 119 -8.88 -3.96 -37.21
CA ALA A 119 -9.92 -4.97 -37.35
C ALA A 119 -9.29 -6.38 -37.43
N GLU A 120 -8.21 -6.54 -38.19
CA GLU A 120 -7.42 -7.79 -38.21
C GLU A 120 -6.82 -8.08 -36.83
N VAL A 121 -6.25 -7.05 -36.18
CA VAL A 121 -5.65 -7.18 -34.85
C VAL A 121 -6.68 -7.72 -33.86
N ARG A 122 -7.88 -7.13 -33.86
CA ARG A 122 -9.00 -7.54 -33.02
C ARG A 122 -9.43 -8.99 -33.32
N ALA A 123 -9.57 -9.35 -34.59
CA ALA A 123 -9.98 -10.70 -34.98
C ALA A 123 -8.99 -11.77 -34.51
N ARG A 124 -7.69 -11.51 -34.62
CA ARG A 124 -6.64 -12.45 -34.20
C ARG A 124 -6.48 -12.51 -32.69
N LEU A 125 -6.59 -11.39 -31.97
CA LEU A 125 -6.51 -11.36 -30.50
C LEU A 125 -7.60 -12.19 -29.83
N PHE A 126 -8.81 -12.19 -30.42
CA PHE A 126 -9.99 -12.89 -29.91
C PHE A 126 -10.27 -14.23 -30.61
N SER A 127 -9.36 -14.70 -31.47
CA SER A 127 -9.52 -15.99 -32.14
C SER A 127 -9.47 -17.14 -31.13
N HIS A 128 -10.39 -18.11 -31.27
CA HIS A 128 -10.37 -19.35 -30.52
C HIS A 128 -9.19 -20.27 -30.89
N GLU A 129 -8.52 -20.00 -32.02
CA GLU A 129 -7.34 -20.74 -32.47
C GLU A 129 -6.03 -20.21 -31.87
N LYS A 130 -6.08 -19.10 -31.11
CA LYS A 130 -4.92 -18.52 -30.45
C LYS A 130 -4.41 -19.43 -29.32
N ALA A 131 -3.09 -19.57 -29.21
CA ALA A 131 -2.48 -20.25 -28.07
C ALA A 131 -2.85 -19.55 -26.75
N PRO A 132 -3.24 -20.29 -25.70
CA PRO A 132 -3.56 -19.68 -24.42
C PRO A 132 -2.31 -19.04 -23.81
N LEU A 133 -2.45 -17.81 -23.30
CA LEU A 133 -1.39 -17.14 -22.54
C LEU A 133 -1.64 -17.29 -21.05
N TRP A 134 -0.59 -17.67 -20.31
CA TRP A 134 -0.68 -17.85 -18.87
C TRP A 134 0.01 -16.70 -18.13
N TYR A 135 -0.68 -16.14 -17.15
CA TYR A 135 -0.14 -15.15 -16.22
C TYR A 135 0.20 -15.86 -14.92
N MET A 136 1.49 -15.86 -14.58
CA MET A 136 2.00 -16.57 -13.41
C MET A 136 2.56 -15.58 -12.40
N TYR A 137 2.07 -15.70 -11.17
CA TYR A 137 2.41 -14.81 -10.08
C TYR A 137 3.46 -15.46 -9.20
N THR A 138 4.48 -14.69 -8.83
CA THR A 138 5.57 -15.17 -7.99
C THR A 138 6.11 -14.05 -7.13
N GLU A 139 6.79 -14.44 -6.06
CA GLU A 139 7.53 -13.54 -5.18
C GLU A 139 9.01 -13.73 -5.43
N LEU A 140 9.75 -12.63 -5.44
CA LEU A 140 11.21 -12.66 -5.51
C LEU A 140 11.75 -11.93 -4.29
N VAL A 141 12.49 -12.65 -3.47
CA VAL A 141 13.24 -12.07 -2.36
C VAL A 141 14.54 -11.53 -2.94
N PHE A 142 14.66 -10.21 -3.05
CA PHE A 142 15.85 -9.53 -3.54
C PHE A 142 16.41 -8.66 -2.43
N SER A 143 17.69 -8.84 -2.11
CA SER A 143 18.36 -8.17 -0.99
C SER A 143 18.68 -6.69 -1.25
N GLY A 144 18.37 -6.19 -2.46
CA GLY A 144 18.60 -4.80 -2.86
C GLY A 144 20.06 -4.44 -3.10
N ASP A 145 20.99 -5.38 -2.93
CA ASP A 145 22.42 -5.12 -3.13
C ASP A 145 22.76 -5.15 -4.62
N THR A 146 23.01 -3.97 -5.17
CA THR A 146 23.26 -3.74 -6.59
C THR A 146 24.71 -4.02 -7.01
N HIS A 147 25.60 -4.31 -6.06
CA HIS A 147 27.04 -4.51 -6.31
C HIS A 147 27.45 -5.98 -6.43
N ASP A 148 26.50 -6.92 -6.30
CA ASP A 148 26.76 -8.35 -6.46
C ASP A 148 25.95 -8.93 -7.61
N LEU A 149 26.63 -9.21 -8.74
CA LEU A 149 26.02 -9.81 -9.93
C LEU A 149 25.33 -11.14 -9.63
N ARG A 150 25.81 -11.90 -8.64
CA ARG A 150 25.21 -13.20 -8.27
C ARG A 150 23.77 -13.05 -7.81
N ILE A 151 23.38 -11.89 -7.27
CA ILE A 151 21.99 -11.64 -6.86
C ILE A 151 21.09 -11.57 -8.09
N TYR A 152 21.54 -10.90 -9.15
CA TYR A 152 20.82 -10.82 -10.43
C TYR A 152 20.73 -12.17 -11.12
N GLU A 153 21.84 -12.89 -11.20
CA GLU A 153 21.84 -14.24 -11.79
C GLU A 153 20.99 -15.20 -10.94
N ASN A 154 21.03 -15.12 -9.61
CA ASN A 154 20.14 -15.89 -8.74
C ASN A 154 18.66 -15.57 -8.99
N ALA A 155 18.30 -14.32 -9.33
CA ALA A 155 16.94 -13.99 -9.72
C ALA A 155 16.54 -14.72 -11.01
N TYR A 156 17.41 -14.74 -12.03
CA TYR A 156 17.19 -15.52 -13.25
C TYR A 156 17.10 -17.02 -12.97
N GLN A 157 18.03 -17.57 -12.19
CA GLN A 157 18.03 -18.99 -11.83
C GLN A 157 16.77 -19.38 -11.05
N ASN A 158 16.30 -18.55 -10.12
CA ASN A 158 15.10 -18.85 -9.35
C ASN A 158 13.80 -18.68 -10.13
N LEU A 159 13.67 -17.60 -10.91
CA LEU A 159 12.44 -17.29 -11.64
C LEU A 159 12.27 -18.13 -12.90
N ILE A 160 13.37 -18.42 -13.60
CA ILE A 160 13.34 -19.03 -14.93
C ILE A 160 13.83 -20.47 -14.88
N VAL A 161 15.08 -20.70 -14.46
CA VAL A 161 15.73 -22.02 -14.58
C VAL A 161 15.12 -23.06 -13.64
N LYS A 162 14.96 -22.71 -12.36
CA LYS A 162 14.41 -23.58 -11.31
C LYS A 162 12.98 -24.00 -11.64
N GLU A 163 12.15 -23.05 -12.07
CA GLU A 163 10.76 -23.32 -12.45
C GLU A 163 10.63 -24.06 -13.80
N GLY A 164 11.69 -24.06 -14.62
CA GLY A 164 11.81 -24.93 -15.79
C GLY A 164 10.81 -24.62 -16.91
N PHE A 165 10.37 -23.38 -17.07
CA PHE A 165 9.40 -22.98 -18.09
C PHE A 165 9.97 -23.06 -19.51
N SER A 166 9.19 -23.54 -20.47
CA SER A 166 9.64 -23.65 -21.87
C SER A 166 9.55 -22.33 -22.66
N HIS A 167 8.56 -21.48 -22.37
CA HIS A 167 8.24 -20.30 -23.18
C HIS A 167 7.86 -19.09 -22.31
N VAL A 168 8.85 -18.31 -21.87
CA VAL A 168 8.60 -17.08 -21.09
C VAL A 168 8.69 -15.86 -22.00
N LEU A 169 7.59 -15.11 -22.14
CA LEU A 169 7.53 -13.87 -22.92
C LEU A 169 8.26 -12.71 -22.25
N GLY A 170 8.28 -12.71 -20.91
CA GLY A 170 9.02 -11.75 -20.10
C GLY A 170 8.44 -11.60 -18.69
N CYS A 171 9.05 -10.70 -17.94
CA CYS A 171 8.72 -10.45 -16.54
C CYS A 171 8.47 -8.96 -16.28
N TYR A 172 7.49 -8.63 -15.44
CA TYR A 172 7.32 -7.27 -14.90
C TYR A 172 6.89 -7.28 -13.43
N ALA A 173 7.10 -6.16 -12.73
CA ALA A 173 6.84 -6.02 -11.30
C ALA A 173 5.89 -4.86 -10.99
N SER A 174 5.19 -4.97 -9.85
CA SER A 174 4.50 -3.86 -9.22
C SER A 174 5.25 -3.26 -8.02
N GLY A 175 6.37 -3.85 -7.59
CA GLY A 175 7.24 -3.33 -6.54
C GLY A 175 8.52 -2.68 -7.07
N ASP A 176 8.93 -1.57 -6.45
CA ASP A 176 10.09 -0.76 -6.88
C ASP A 176 11.44 -1.48 -6.80
N GLY A 177 11.68 -2.22 -5.72
CA GLY A 177 13.00 -2.82 -5.42
C GLY A 177 13.43 -3.92 -6.40
N MET A 178 12.51 -4.42 -7.22
CA MET A 178 12.71 -5.61 -8.06
C MET A 178 13.03 -5.28 -9.51
N VAL A 179 12.77 -4.03 -9.94
CA VAL A 179 12.82 -3.66 -11.37
C VAL A 179 14.18 -3.95 -12.02
N PRO A 180 15.34 -3.61 -11.42
CA PRO A 180 16.64 -3.89 -12.03
C PRO A 180 16.91 -5.38 -12.18
N ALA A 181 16.44 -6.20 -11.22
CA ALA A 181 16.54 -7.65 -11.32
C ALA A 181 15.71 -8.16 -12.50
N LEU A 182 14.51 -7.61 -12.71
CA LEU A 182 13.66 -8.00 -13.83
C LEU A 182 14.20 -7.54 -15.18
N ASP A 183 14.82 -6.37 -15.26
CA ASP A 183 15.49 -5.92 -16.48
C ASP A 183 16.66 -6.83 -16.85
N TYR A 184 17.44 -7.27 -15.86
CA TYR A 184 18.47 -8.28 -16.05
C TYR A 184 17.86 -9.60 -16.54
N VAL A 185 16.80 -10.10 -15.88
CA VAL A 185 16.12 -11.35 -16.27
C VAL A 185 15.56 -11.27 -17.69
N ASN A 186 14.92 -10.16 -18.07
CA ASN A 186 14.40 -9.95 -19.42
C ASN A 186 15.53 -9.91 -20.45
N ALA A 187 16.67 -9.28 -20.15
CA ALA A 187 17.82 -9.27 -21.05
C ALA A 187 18.45 -10.68 -21.19
N ARG A 188 18.55 -11.45 -20.10
CA ARG A 188 18.96 -12.87 -20.13
C ARG A 188 18.00 -13.72 -20.97
N LEU A 189 16.69 -13.51 -20.84
CA LEU A 189 15.65 -14.21 -21.63
C LEU A 189 15.75 -13.92 -23.14
N CYS A 190 16.29 -12.76 -23.51
CA CYS A 190 16.61 -12.40 -24.89
C CYS A 190 17.96 -12.95 -25.37
N GLY A 191 18.61 -13.81 -24.58
CA GLY A 191 19.83 -14.50 -24.95
C GLY A 191 21.12 -13.70 -24.70
N GLU A 192 21.07 -12.59 -23.96
CA GLU A 192 22.30 -11.89 -23.59
C GLU A 192 23.12 -12.71 -22.58
N PRO A 193 24.41 -12.98 -22.85
CA PRO A 193 25.28 -13.71 -21.91
C PRO A 193 25.51 -12.94 -20.60
N VAL A 194 25.78 -13.67 -19.52
CA VAL A 194 26.03 -13.11 -18.18
C VAL A 194 27.19 -12.10 -18.22
N GLN A 195 28.25 -12.41 -18.97
CA GLN A 195 29.45 -11.57 -19.11
C GLN A 195 29.15 -10.27 -19.86
N SER A 196 28.29 -10.34 -20.89
CA SER A 196 27.84 -9.15 -21.63
C SER A 196 27.06 -8.22 -20.70
N LEU A 197 26.16 -8.78 -19.89
CA LEU A 197 25.37 -8.04 -18.92
C LEU A 197 26.23 -7.47 -17.80
N ALA A 198 27.18 -8.25 -17.29
CA ALA A 198 28.13 -7.81 -16.27
C ALA A 198 28.92 -6.57 -16.73
N ARG A 199 29.48 -6.61 -17.95
CA ARG A 199 30.16 -5.45 -18.54
C ARG A 199 29.22 -4.27 -18.75
N ARG A 200 28.01 -4.51 -19.25
CA ARG A 200 27.01 -3.45 -19.47
C ARG A 200 26.61 -2.76 -18.17
N MET A 201 26.51 -3.51 -17.08
CA MET A 201 26.19 -3.01 -15.75
C MET A 201 27.42 -2.47 -14.99
N ASN A 202 28.57 -2.35 -15.66
CA ASN A 202 29.84 -1.83 -15.13
C ASN A 202 30.40 -2.63 -13.92
N PHE A 203 30.21 -3.95 -13.89
CA PHE A 203 30.96 -4.80 -12.96
C PHE A 203 32.45 -4.90 -13.37
N GLY A 204 33.35 -5.08 -12.39
CA GLY A 204 34.80 -5.18 -12.64
C GLY A 204 35.18 -6.40 -13.48
N GLU A 205 36.25 -6.28 -14.29
CA GLU A 205 36.72 -7.37 -15.15
C GLU A 205 37.14 -8.62 -14.36
N ASP A 206 37.56 -8.48 -13.11
CA ASP A 206 37.84 -9.59 -12.19
C ASP A 206 36.60 -10.46 -11.91
N ILE A 207 35.43 -9.84 -11.78
CA ILE A 207 34.14 -10.53 -11.64
C ILE A 207 33.76 -11.20 -12.96
N VAL A 208 33.98 -10.52 -14.09
CA VAL A 208 33.66 -11.04 -15.42
C VAL A 208 34.50 -12.28 -15.75
N GLU A 209 35.81 -12.25 -15.48
CA GLU A 209 36.74 -13.37 -15.69
C GLU A 209 36.41 -14.55 -14.78
N ALA A 210 36.04 -14.32 -13.51
CA ALA A 210 35.65 -15.39 -12.60
C ALA A 210 34.45 -16.22 -13.11
N LEU A 211 33.58 -15.61 -13.91
CA LEU A 211 32.40 -16.26 -14.50
C LEU A 211 32.71 -17.10 -15.76
N GLU A 212 33.90 -16.94 -16.37
CA GLU A 212 34.33 -17.74 -17.53
C GLU A 212 34.44 -19.24 -17.21
N SER A 213 34.59 -19.58 -15.93
CA SER A 213 34.70 -20.97 -15.46
C SER A 213 33.36 -21.63 -15.06
N VAL A 214 32.25 -20.87 -15.06
CA VAL A 214 30.96 -21.28 -14.46
C VAL A 214 29.84 -21.47 -15.49
N GLU A 215 30.07 -21.17 -16.78
CA GLU A 215 29.13 -21.56 -17.84
C GLU A 215 29.16 -23.08 -18.06
N ALA A 216 28.53 -23.81 -17.13
CA ALA A 216 27.92 -25.08 -17.48
C ALA A 216 26.91 -24.78 -18.59
N GLU A 217 27.02 -25.47 -19.72
CA GLU A 217 26.03 -25.49 -20.79
C GLU A 217 24.63 -25.63 -20.16
N VAL A 218 23.85 -24.55 -20.09
CA VAL A 218 22.46 -24.64 -19.65
C VAL A 218 21.69 -25.26 -20.81
N PRO A 219 21.24 -26.53 -20.73
CA PRO A 219 20.56 -27.18 -21.82
C PRO A 219 19.07 -26.85 -21.70
N THR A 220 18.66 -25.61 -21.99
CA THR A 220 17.23 -25.31 -22.04
C THR A 220 16.88 -24.22 -23.05
N CYS A 221 15.97 -24.56 -23.97
CA CYS A 221 15.42 -23.70 -25.01
C CYS A 221 14.46 -22.63 -24.45
N VAL A 222 14.90 -21.79 -23.52
CA VAL A 222 14.05 -20.71 -22.96
C VAL A 222 14.50 -19.38 -23.53
N TYR A 223 13.95 -19.04 -24.70
CA TYR A 223 14.22 -17.76 -25.36
C TYR A 223 12.90 -17.08 -25.74
N THR A 224 12.70 -15.84 -25.30
CA THR A 224 11.85 -14.91 -26.03
C THR A 224 12.74 -14.09 -26.96
N ARG A 225 12.32 -13.91 -28.21
CA ARG A 225 13.03 -13.03 -29.16
C ARG A 225 12.61 -11.57 -29.04
N VAL A 226 11.63 -11.25 -28.19
CA VAL A 226 11.06 -9.91 -28.06
C VAL A 226 11.13 -9.46 -26.60
N ASN A 227 11.91 -8.43 -26.33
CA ASN A 227 11.90 -7.75 -25.04
C ASN A 227 10.80 -6.69 -25.03
N VAL A 228 9.71 -6.93 -24.29
CA VAL A 228 8.55 -6.02 -24.22
C VAL A 228 8.32 -5.41 -22.84
N PHE A 229 9.02 -5.89 -21.82
CA PHE A 229 8.88 -5.44 -20.43
C PHE A 229 10.18 -4.95 -19.82
N GLY A 230 11.32 -5.42 -20.34
CA GLY A 230 12.64 -5.08 -19.83
C GLY A 230 13.25 -3.85 -20.51
N ASN A 231 14.04 -3.14 -19.75
CA ASN A 231 14.86 -2.02 -20.16
C ASN A 231 16.35 -2.37 -20.00
N ASN A 232 17.24 -1.42 -20.29
CA ASN A 232 18.66 -1.63 -20.02
C ASN A 232 18.90 -1.73 -18.50
N PRO A 233 19.41 -2.86 -17.98
CA PRO A 233 19.60 -3.04 -16.53
C PRO A 233 20.59 -2.05 -15.93
N ALA A 234 21.56 -1.56 -16.70
CA ALA A 234 22.51 -0.55 -16.24
C ALA A 234 21.82 0.76 -15.87
N THR A 235 20.92 1.25 -16.73
CA THR A 235 20.17 2.49 -16.47
C THR A 235 19.07 2.30 -15.44
N SER A 236 18.61 1.07 -15.20
CA SER A 236 17.68 0.79 -14.09
C SER A 236 18.33 0.95 -12.73
N CYS A 237 19.52 0.39 -12.54
CA CYS A 237 20.28 0.59 -11.30
C CYS A 237 20.73 2.05 -11.17
N SER A 238 21.40 2.55 -12.21
CA SER A 238 22.14 3.81 -12.10
C SER A 238 21.28 5.05 -12.30
N SER A 239 20.19 5.01 -13.09
CA SER A 239 19.47 6.24 -13.47
C SER A 239 18.01 6.28 -13.06
N ARG A 240 17.32 5.13 -13.00
CA ARG A 240 15.88 5.08 -12.67
C ARG A 240 15.60 4.83 -11.20
N GLN A 241 16.42 4.03 -10.51
CA GLN A 241 16.30 3.84 -9.06
C GLN A 241 17.09 4.86 -8.23
N ASP A 242 18.22 5.32 -8.75
CA ASP A 242 19.08 6.30 -8.07
C ASP A 242 18.54 7.72 -8.33
N LYS A 243 17.93 8.30 -7.29
CA LYS A 243 17.30 9.63 -7.37
C LYS A 243 18.31 10.73 -7.70
N GLY A 244 19.53 10.66 -7.17
CA GLY A 244 20.56 11.66 -7.44
C GLY A 244 21.10 11.57 -8.86
N HIS A 245 21.41 10.36 -9.35
CA HIS A 245 21.91 10.19 -10.71
C HIS A 245 20.81 10.44 -11.75
N ALA A 246 19.53 10.20 -11.44
CA ALA A 246 18.42 10.66 -12.28
C ALA A 246 18.53 12.17 -12.57
N GLN A 247 18.76 12.99 -11.54
CA GLN A 247 18.94 14.44 -11.70
C GLN A 247 20.19 14.79 -12.51
N GLN A 248 21.26 14.01 -12.40
CA GLN A 248 22.46 14.17 -13.25
C GLN A 248 22.13 13.95 -14.73
N VAL A 249 21.43 12.85 -15.04
CA VAL A 249 21.06 12.50 -16.42
C VAL A 249 20.15 13.59 -17.03
N LEU A 250 19.19 14.10 -16.27
CA LEU A 250 18.35 15.21 -16.72
C LEU A 250 19.18 16.46 -17.04
N LYS A 251 20.12 16.81 -16.15
CA LYS A 251 21.04 17.94 -16.36
C LYS A 251 21.88 17.77 -17.63
N GLU A 252 22.45 16.59 -17.84
CA GLU A 252 23.28 16.27 -19.01
C GLU A 252 22.47 16.27 -20.31
N ALA A 253 21.19 15.88 -20.25
CA ALA A 253 20.24 15.97 -21.36
C ALA A 253 19.74 17.41 -21.62
N GLY A 254 20.19 18.41 -20.85
CA GLY A 254 19.73 19.79 -20.96
C GLY A 254 18.28 20.00 -20.47
N LEU A 255 17.74 19.04 -19.74
CA LEU A 255 16.41 19.14 -19.14
C LEU A 255 16.49 19.89 -17.80
N PRO A 256 15.43 20.63 -17.43
CA PRO A 256 15.25 21.12 -16.07
C PRO A 256 15.53 20.03 -15.02
N TYR A 257 16.22 20.35 -13.94
CA TYR A 257 16.55 19.39 -12.88
C TYR A 257 16.57 20.09 -11.53
N ILE A 258 16.41 19.32 -10.46
CA ILE A 258 16.45 19.83 -9.09
C ILE A 258 17.92 19.90 -8.66
N ARG A 259 18.38 21.03 -8.11
CA ARG A 259 19.73 21.09 -7.52
C ARG A 259 19.79 20.16 -6.32
N TYR A 260 20.84 19.33 -6.27
CA TYR A 260 20.96 18.26 -5.30
C TYR A 260 22.42 18.00 -4.91
N CYS A 261 22.61 17.26 -3.83
CA CYS A 261 23.83 16.50 -3.57
C CYS A 261 23.50 15.11 -3.02
N VAL A 262 24.32 14.11 -3.35
CA VAL A 262 24.24 12.77 -2.77
C VAL A 262 25.44 12.59 -1.87
N THR A 263 25.22 12.18 -0.62
CA THR A 263 26.31 11.94 0.34
C THR A 263 25.84 11.06 1.49
N THR A 264 26.78 10.33 2.09
CA THR A 264 26.60 9.64 3.38
C THR A 264 27.05 10.51 4.56
N ARG A 265 27.61 11.69 4.29
CA ARG A 265 28.25 12.56 5.29
C ARG A 265 27.49 13.86 5.47
N VAL A 266 26.90 14.03 6.65
CA VAL A 266 26.11 15.21 7.00
C VAL A 266 26.87 16.53 6.80
N ASP A 267 28.18 16.57 7.11
CA ASP A 267 28.95 17.81 7.01
C ASP A 267 29.16 18.28 5.56
N GLU A 268 29.14 17.36 4.59
CA GLU A 268 29.18 17.72 3.17
C GLU A 268 27.88 18.38 2.74
N ALA A 269 26.72 17.82 3.12
CA ALA A 269 25.42 18.42 2.86
C ALA A 269 25.30 19.81 3.51
N VAL A 270 25.75 19.94 4.77
CA VAL A 270 25.75 21.23 5.48
C VAL A 270 26.70 22.24 4.84
N ALA A 271 27.86 21.82 4.35
CA ALA A 271 28.77 22.71 3.61
C ALA A 271 28.11 23.26 2.34
N LYS A 272 27.41 22.42 1.56
CA LYS A 272 26.67 22.83 0.36
C LYS A 272 25.54 23.82 0.63
N VAL A 273 24.91 23.74 1.80
CA VAL A 273 23.92 24.74 2.21
C VAL A 273 24.60 26.05 2.63
N LYS A 274 25.71 25.98 3.38
CA LYS A 274 26.44 27.15 3.88
C LYS A 274 27.14 27.95 2.77
N ASP A 275 27.65 27.28 1.75
CA ASP A 275 28.31 27.92 0.61
C ASP A 275 27.34 28.44 -0.47
N GLY A 276 26.03 28.15 -0.32
CA GLY A 276 24.98 28.59 -1.22
C GLY A 276 24.77 27.71 -2.45
N THR A 277 25.46 26.57 -2.57
CA THR A 277 25.23 25.59 -3.63
C THR A 277 23.81 25.01 -3.57
N LEU A 278 23.29 24.77 -2.37
CA LEU A 278 21.92 24.35 -2.10
C LEU A 278 21.20 25.40 -1.24
N LEU A 279 19.96 25.71 -1.62
CA LEU A 279 19.14 26.69 -0.91
C LEU A 279 18.08 25.98 -0.05
N LEU A 280 17.99 26.36 1.22
CA LEU A 280 16.91 25.94 2.11
C LEU A 280 15.55 26.54 1.67
N PRO A 281 14.42 25.83 1.92
CA PRO A 281 14.36 24.50 2.51
C PRO A 281 14.81 23.41 1.52
N VAL A 282 15.32 22.30 2.07
CA VAL A 282 15.74 21.11 1.29
C VAL A 282 14.93 19.89 1.72
N VAL A 283 14.74 18.93 0.81
CA VAL A 283 14.23 17.59 1.12
C VAL A 283 15.42 16.65 1.26
N VAL A 284 15.51 15.97 2.39
CA VAL A 284 16.48 14.90 2.64
C VAL A 284 15.74 13.56 2.56
N LYS A 285 16.21 12.65 1.71
CA LYS A 285 15.59 11.33 1.52
C LYS A 285 16.65 10.29 1.14
N PRO A 286 16.42 8.99 1.40
CA PRO A 286 17.25 7.92 0.84
C PRO A 286 17.37 8.04 -0.68
N ASN A 287 18.56 7.80 -1.20
CA ASN A 287 18.87 7.91 -2.62
C ASN A 287 18.14 6.85 -3.46
N SER A 288 17.89 5.69 -2.86
CA SER A 288 17.00 4.64 -3.36
C SER A 288 16.00 4.27 -2.25
N GLY A 289 14.79 3.85 -2.60
CA GLY A 289 13.70 3.58 -1.66
C GLY A 289 12.32 4.01 -2.18
N ALA A 290 11.27 3.73 -1.43
CA ALA A 290 9.87 4.00 -1.80
C ALA A 290 9.00 4.45 -0.61
N GLY A 291 7.76 4.85 -0.91
CA GLY A 291 6.70 5.06 0.09
C GLY A 291 6.90 6.24 1.04
N SER A 292 7.73 7.21 0.65
CA SER A 292 8.12 8.36 1.49
C SER A 292 8.83 7.99 2.80
N GLU A 293 9.43 6.80 2.86
CA GLU A 293 10.23 6.35 4.01
C GLU A 293 11.45 7.26 4.21
N PHE A 294 11.71 7.68 5.46
CA PHE A 294 12.79 8.59 5.84
C PHE A 294 12.84 9.96 5.10
N VAL A 295 11.81 10.34 4.36
CA VAL A 295 11.74 11.66 3.73
C VAL A 295 11.53 12.73 4.80
N ALA A 296 12.36 13.77 4.81
CA ALA A 296 12.29 14.89 5.73
C ALA A 296 12.40 16.23 4.97
N LEU A 297 11.46 17.13 5.22
CA LEU A 297 11.57 18.52 4.81
C LEU A 297 12.37 19.30 5.86
N CYS A 298 13.52 19.82 5.45
CA CYS A 298 14.49 20.48 6.31
C CYS A 298 14.48 21.99 6.03
N TYR A 299 14.09 22.79 7.02
CA TYR A 299 14.10 24.25 6.96
C TYR A 299 15.41 24.84 7.47
N THR A 300 16.15 24.06 8.26
CA THR A 300 17.40 24.46 8.91
C THR A 300 18.50 23.42 8.69
N VAL A 301 19.73 23.81 9.01
CA VAL A 301 20.88 22.89 9.04
C VAL A 301 20.70 21.79 10.08
N ASP A 302 20.07 22.10 11.22
CA ASP A 302 19.84 21.11 12.27
C ASP A 302 18.82 20.05 11.86
N ASP A 303 17.80 20.42 11.08
CA ASP A 303 16.87 19.45 10.48
C ASP A 303 17.59 18.43 9.59
N ILE A 304 18.59 18.89 8.81
CA ILE A 304 19.44 18.00 7.99
C ILE A 304 20.19 17.03 8.90
N ARG A 305 20.78 17.51 10.00
CA ARG A 305 21.49 16.65 10.95
C ARG A 305 20.58 15.59 11.55
N VAL A 306 19.36 15.97 11.91
CA VAL A 306 18.35 15.02 12.39
C VAL A 306 18.04 13.98 11.32
N ALA A 307 17.77 14.39 10.07
CA ALA A 307 17.47 13.46 8.98
C ALA A 307 18.58 12.41 8.76
N PHE A 308 19.85 12.84 8.78
CA PHE A 308 21.00 11.93 8.67
C PHE A 308 21.08 10.94 9.84
N SER A 309 20.81 11.38 11.07
CA SER A 309 20.84 10.48 12.24
C SER A 309 19.77 9.38 12.23
N MET A 310 18.66 9.60 11.50
CA MET A 310 17.54 8.65 11.49
C MET A 310 17.82 7.40 10.65
N VAL A 311 18.74 7.47 9.68
CA VAL A 311 19.00 6.38 8.72
C VAL A 311 20.25 5.55 9.04
N GLU A 312 21.05 5.96 10.01
CA GLU A 312 22.31 5.29 10.36
C GLU A 312 22.06 3.82 10.73
N GLY A 313 22.69 2.87 10.03
CA GLY A 313 22.53 1.43 10.28
C GLY A 313 21.14 0.87 9.98
N VAL A 314 20.36 1.56 9.15
CA VAL A 314 19.02 1.17 8.73
C VAL A 314 19.02 0.80 7.24
N ARG A 315 18.26 -0.22 6.87
CA ARG A 315 17.94 -0.50 5.46
C ARG A 315 16.55 0.01 5.13
N THR A 316 16.36 0.47 3.90
CA THR A 316 15.04 0.83 3.38
C THR A 316 14.15 -0.41 3.27
N SER A 317 12.86 -0.19 3.09
CA SER A 317 11.88 -1.23 2.72
C SER A 317 12.24 -2.04 1.46
N GLN A 318 13.15 -1.54 0.60
CA GLN A 318 13.68 -2.24 -0.57
C GLN A 318 14.98 -3.01 -0.30
N GLY A 319 15.45 -3.00 0.95
CA GLY A 319 16.69 -3.65 1.36
C GLY A 319 17.95 -2.84 1.06
N THR A 320 17.88 -1.65 0.46
CA THR A 320 19.07 -0.80 0.20
C THR A 320 19.54 -0.09 1.46
N ASP A 321 20.80 0.34 1.50
CA ASP A 321 21.33 1.16 2.60
C ASP A 321 20.65 2.54 2.61
N ALA A 322 19.96 2.88 3.70
CA ALA A 322 19.27 4.16 3.84
C ALA A 322 20.23 5.33 4.09
N ALA A 323 21.49 5.07 4.46
CA ALA A 323 22.48 6.09 4.79
C ALA A 323 23.00 6.85 3.56
N GLN A 324 22.86 6.29 2.36
CA GLN A 324 23.11 7.03 1.12
C GLN A 324 21.93 7.98 0.88
N LEU A 325 22.09 9.25 1.26
CA LEU A 325 21.04 10.26 1.20
C LEU A 325 21.22 11.19 0.02
N VAL A 326 20.10 11.59 -0.59
CA VAL A 326 20.03 12.73 -1.50
C VAL A 326 19.42 13.91 -0.76
N VAL A 327 20.06 15.08 -0.91
CA VAL A 327 19.61 16.38 -0.39
C VAL A 327 19.27 17.25 -1.59
N GLU A 328 17.98 17.47 -1.81
CA GLU A 328 17.43 18.20 -2.94
C GLU A 328 16.82 19.52 -2.47
N GLU A 329 16.91 20.59 -3.26
CA GLU A 329 16.12 21.78 -2.97
C GLU A 329 14.62 21.47 -3.00
N TYR A 330 13.89 21.98 -2.01
CA TYR A 330 12.44 21.87 -2.02
C TYR A 330 11.86 22.70 -3.17
N ILE A 331 11.02 22.06 -3.98
CA ILE A 331 10.31 22.70 -5.09
C ILE A 331 8.92 23.10 -4.60
N GLU A 332 8.65 24.40 -4.59
CA GLU A 332 7.35 24.96 -4.22
C GLU A 332 6.46 25.06 -5.47
N GLY A 333 5.24 24.51 -5.39
CA GLY A 333 4.22 24.61 -6.43
C GLY A 333 3.37 23.34 -6.56
N PRO A 334 2.41 23.33 -7.50
CA PRO A 334 1.52 22.18 -7.74
C PRO A 334 2.30 20.93 -8.10
N GLU A 335 1.88 19.79 -7.54
CA GLU A 335 2.46 18.48 -7.77
C GLU A 335 1.54 17.64 -8.66
N TYR A 336 2.13 16.86 -9.56
CA TYR A 336 1.43 16.00 -10.48
C TYR A 336 2.03 14.59 -10.47
N VAL A 337 1.16 13.61 -10.65
CA VAL A 337 1.55 12.22 -10.92
C VAL A 337 1.18 11.91 -12.38
N VAL A 338 2.14 11.46 -13.17
CA VAL A 338 1.93 11.05 -14.56
C VAL A 338 2.24 9.56 -14.68
N ASN A 339 1.22 8.78 -15.06
CA ASN A 339 1.36 7.35 -15.30
C ASN A 339 1.43 7.07 -16.80
N THR A 340 2.40 6.24 -17.19
CA THR A 340 2.66 5.90 -18.59
C THR A 340 2.84 4.40 -18.79
N VAL A 341 2.62 3.95 -20.03
CA VAL A 341 3.08 2.65 -20.54
C VAL A 341 3.88 2.89 -21.80
N SER A 342 5.02 2.20 -21.89
CA SER A 342 6.01 2.37 -22.94
C SER A 342 6.24 1.04 -23.65
N TYR A 343 6.47 1.11 -24.95
CA TYR A 343 6.97 -0.02 -25.72
C TYR A 343 7.92 0.52 -26.79
N GLN A 344 9.18 0.09 -26.78
CA GLN A 344 10.23 0.55 -27.69
C GLN A 344 10.34 2.10 -27.79
N GLY A 345 10.23 2.77 -26.63
CA GLY A 345 10.29 4.25 -26.51
C GLY A 345 8.96 4.95 -26.87
N VAL A 346 7.93 4.19 -27.26
CA VAL A 346 6.60 4.73 -27.56
C VAL A 346 5.80 4.89 -26.27
N HIS A 347 5.73 6.12 -25.75
CA HIS A 347 5.00 6.42 -24.51
C HIS A 347 3.53 6.80 -24.73
N VAL A 348 2.64 6.10 -24.03
CA VAL A 348 1.23 6.45 -23.83
C VAL A 348 1.02 6.90 -22.39
N VAL A 349 0.27 7.98 -22.21
CA VAL A 349 -0.16 8.45 -20.88
C VAL A 349 -1.50 7.78 -20.53
N THR A 350 -1.55 7.06 -19.41
CA THR A 350 -2.78 6.41 -18.95
C THR A 350 -3.64 7.36 -18.15
N ASP A 351 -3.02 8.17 -17.29
CA ASP A 351 -3.70 9.08 -16.38
C ASP A 351 -2.74 10.10 -15.78
N VAL A 352 -3.28 11.28 -15.43
CA VAL A 352 -2.57 12.35 -14.72
C VAL A 352 -3.40 12.78 -13.52
N TRP A 353 -2.76 12.82 -12.35
CA TRP A 353 -3.37 13.28 -11.10
C TRP A 353 -2.69 14.55 -10.62
N GLU A 354 -3.46 15.55 -10.23
CA GLU A 354 -2.95 16.64 -9.39
C GLU A 354 -2.93 16.18 -7.93
N SER A 355 -1.84 16.44 -7.22
CA SER A 355 -1.56 15.92 -5.88
C SER A 355 -1.35 17.07 -4.90
N TRP A 356 -2.11 17.05 -3.81
CA TRP A 356 -1.94 17.97 -2.70
C TRP A 356 -1.28 17.24 -1.54
N LYS A 357 -0.14 17.79 -1.13
CA LYS A 357 0.61 17.34 0.05
C LYS A 357 0.88 18.53 0.97
N TYR A 358 0.99 18.29 2.27
CA TYR A 358 1.25 19.33 3.26
C TYR A 358 2.37 18.92 4.23
N PRO A 359 3.20 19.88 4.69
CA PRO A 359 4.20 19.61 5.70
C PRO A 359 3.55 19.45 7.08
N GLU A 360 3.95 18.44 7.84
CA GLU A 360 3.50 18.18 9.21
C GLU A 360 4.69 17.84 10.13
N PRO A 361 4.89 18.58 11.24
CA PRO A 361 5.90 18.23 12.24
C PRO A 361 5.51 16.96 13.00
N VAL A 362 6.38 15.95 12.97
CA VAL A 362 6.13 14.64 13.58
C VAL A 362 7.28 14.20 14.49
N VAL A 363 6.95 13.33 15.44
CA VAL A 363 7.93 12.67 16.33
C VAL A 363 7.90 11.19 16.01
N THR A 364 8.97 10.69 15.38
CA THR A 364 9.01 9.33 14.84
C THR A 364 10.42 8.76 14.79
N THR A 365 10.53 7.44 14.77
CA THR A 365 11.76 6.72 14.42
C THR A 365 12.02 6.73 12.90
N GLY A 366 10.99 7.05 12.11
CA GLY A 366 11.00 6.94 10.64
C GLY A 366 10.78 5.52 10.11
N LEU A 367 10.72 4.52 10.99
CA LEU A 367 10.60 3.10 10.66
C LEU A 367 9.14 2.66 10.55
N THR A 368 8.91 1.63 9.74
CA THR A 368 7.64 0.90 9.73
C THR A 368 7.41 0.18 11.07
N ARG A 369 6.14 -0.12 11.40
CA ARG A 369 5.79 -0.82 12.64
C ARG A 369 6.49 -2.18 12.78
N SER A 370 6.53 -2.96 11.71
CA SER A 370 7.21 -4.26 11.69
C SER A 370 8.71 -4.12 11.94
N ALA A 371 9.34 -3.08 11.38
CA ALA A 371 10.75 -2.79 11.64
C ALA A 371 11.00 -2.35 13.10
N GLU A 372 10.14 -1.51 13.67
CA GLU A 372 10.21 -1.14 15.09
C GLU A 372 10.05 -2.36 16.01
N GLU A 373 9.09 -3.24 15.70
CA GLU A 373 8.85 -4.49 16.46
C GLU A 373 10.02 -5.46 16.34
N ALA A 374 10.62 -5.61 15.15
CA ALA A 374 11.80 -6.45 14.92
C ALA A 374 13.03 -5.94 15.70
N LEU A 375 13.29 -4.62 15.67
CA LEU A 375 14.38 -4.02 16.45
C LEU A 375 14.15 -4.18 17.95
N ARG A 376 12.92 -3.94 18.43
CA ARG A 376 12.56 -4.15 19.84
C ARG A 376 12.77 -5.60 20.26
N ALA A 377 12.40 -6.56 19.43
CA ALA A 377 12.63 -7.99 19.68
C ALA A 377 14.13 -8.33 19.73
N ALA A 378 14.96 -7.61 18.98
CA ALA A 378 16.42 -7.70 19.03
C ALA A 378 17.06 -6.91 20.19
N GLY A 379 16.26 -6.27 21.07
CA GLY A 379 16.75 -5.46 22.18
C GLY A 379 17.32 -4.09 21.78
N ILE A 380 17.05 -3.65 20.54
CA ILE A 380 17.51 -2.38 20.00
C ILE A 380 16.34 -1.39 20.05
N GLU A 381 16.46 -0.34 20.88
CA GLU A 381 15.48 0.74 20.95
C GLU A 381 15.98 1.96 20.17
N ARG A 382 15.21 2.37 19.16
CA ARG A 382 15.47 3.60 18.39
C ARG A 382 14.77 4.78 19.05
N GLN A 383 15.52 5.83 19.30
CA GLN A 383 14.95 7.08 19.80
C GLN A 383 14.12 7.76 18.71
N LYS A 384 12.93 8.25 19.08
CA LYS A 384 12.12 9.08 18.19
C LYS A 384 12.77 10.45 18.02
N GLN A 385 12.76 10.96 16.79
CA GLN A 385 13.31 12.27 16.43
C GLN A 385 12.20 13.19 15.93
N HIS A 386 12.41 14.50 16.08
CA HIS A 386 11.54 15.52 15.51
C HIS A 386 11.92 15.77 14.06
N LYS A 387 10.99 15.57 13.13
CA LYS A 387 11.19 15.93 11.71
C LYS A 387 9.92 16.53 11.12
N THR A 388 10.03 17.21 9.98
CA THR A 388 8.86 17.58 9.18
C THR A 388 8.64 16.55 8.09
N SER A 389 7.53 15.82 8.16
CA SER A 389 7.07 14.93 7.08
C SER A 389 6.26 15.71 6.06
N ILE A 390 6.18 15.20 4.82
CA ILE A 390 5.27 15.70 3.80
C ILE A 390 4.15 14.66 3.65
N LEU A 391 2.94 14.99 4.10
CA LEU A 391 1.79 14.08 4.14
C LEU A 391 0.87 14.30 2.93
N TYR A 392 0.26 13.22 2.46
CA TYR A 392 -0.76 13.28 1.41
C TYR A 392 -2.08 13.82 1.98
N ASP A 393 -2.70 14.77 1.27
CA ASP A 393 -4.06 15.24 1.53
C ASP A 393 -5.04 14.57 0.57
N ARG A 394 -4.87 14.86 -0.72
CA ARG A 394 -5.73 14.33 -1.77
C ARG A 394 -5.04 14.29 -3.12
N GLN A 395 -5.61 13.51 -4.03
CA GLN A 395 -5.26 13.50 -5.45
C GLN A 395 -6.51 13.58 -6.31
N THR A 396 -6.50 14.39 -7.35
CA THR A 396 -7.65 14.55 -8.26
C THR A 396 -7.23 14.24 -9.69
N LEU A 397 -7.97 13.35 -10.34
CA LEU A 397 -7.72 12.96 -11.73
C LEU A 397 -8.02 14.16 -12.64
N ILE A 398 -7.11 14.46 -13.57
CA ILE A 398 -7.34 15.45 -14.61
C ILE A 398 -8.10 14.77 -15.75
N PRO A 399 -9.37 15.12 -16.02
CA PRO A 399 -10.12 14.50 -17.10
C PRO A 399 -9.69 15.07 -18.46
N ASN A 400 -9.89 14.28 -19.53
CA ASN A 400 -9.77 14.75 -20.92
C ASN A 400 -8.46 15.46 -21.27
N LEU A 401 -7.31 14.88 -20.87
CA LEU A 401 -5.99 15.46 -21.10
C LEU A 401 -5.77 15.86 -22.56
N ALA A 402 -6.20 15.06 -23.53
CA ALA A 402 -6.04 15.37 -24.96
C ALA A 402 -6.77 16.64 -25.43
N ASP A 403 -7.83 17.07 -24.73
CA ASP A 403 -8.64 18.24 -25.09
C ASP A 403 -8.14 19.53 -24.41
N LEU A 404 -7.16 19.44 -23.51
CA LEU A 404 -6.56 20.60 -22.87
C LEU A 404 -5.60 21.35 -23.81
N PRO A 405 -5.55 22.69 -23.75
CA PRO A 405 -4.62 23.48 -24.58
C PRO A 405 -3.18 23.14 -24.21
N ALA A 406 -2.26 23.20 -25.17
CA ALA A 406 -0.85 22.84 -24.95
C ALA A 406 -0.16 23.65 -23.84
N SER A 407 -0.62 24.89 -23.59
CA SER A 407 -0.14 25.74 -22.48
C SER A 407 -0.66 25.31 -21.11
N HIS A 408 -1.66 24.43 -21.02
CA HIS A 408 -2.17 23.94 -19.74
C HIS A 408 -1.07 23.26 -18.93
N SER A 409 -1.03 23.50 -17.62
CA SER A 409 -0.04 22.94 -16.68
C SER A 409 0.17 21.44 -16.86
N ALA A 410 -0.92 20.68 -16.86
CA ALA A 410 -0.92 19.23 -17.08
C ALA A 410 -0.28 18.81 -18.42
N ARG A 411 -0.49 19.57 -19.51
CA ARG A 411 0.08 19.27 -20.83
C ARG A 411 1.59 19.52 -20.84
N ARG A 412 2.03 20.62 -20.23
CA ARG A 412 3.46 20.97 -20.06
C ARG A 412 4.19 19.96 -19.19
N ILE A 413 3.57 19.54 -18.08
CA ILE A 413 4.08 18.46 -17.21
C ILE A 413 4.24 17.18 -18.01
N VAL A 414 3.20 16.74 -18.73
CA VAL A 414 3.26 15.52 -19.53
C VAL A 414 4.36 15.58 -20.59
N GLU A 415 4.43 16.68 -21.36
CA GLU A 415 5.48 16.83 -22.38
C GLU A 415 6.88 16.71 -21.79
N TYR A 416 7.11 17.35 -20.64
CA TYR A 416 8.37 17.26 -19.93
C TYR A 416 8.62 15.84 -19.37
N THR A 417 7.60 15.17 -18.82
CA THR A 417 7.71 13.78 -18.35
C THR A 417 8.17 12.87 -19.48
N LEU A 418 7.58 12.96 -20.68
CA LEU A 418 7.96 12.10 -21.79
C LEU A 418 9.44 12.29 -22.19
N LYS A 419 9.94 13.54 -22.22
CA LYS A 419 11.37 13.82 -22.44
C LYS A 419 12.26 13.24 -21.34
N CYS A 420 11.79 13.23 -20.09
CA CYS A 420 12.51 12.59 -18.99
C CYS A 420 12.56 11.07 -19.15
N LEU A 421 11.47 10.43 -19.60
CA LEU A 421 11.45 8.99 -19.84
C LEU A 421 12.45 8.58 -20.92
N ASP A 422 12.52 9.35 -22.02
CA ASP A 422 13.51 9.18 -23.08
C ASP A 422 14.95 9.33 -22.53
N ALA A 423 15.22 10.42 -21.78
CA ALA A 423 16.54 10.69 -21.22
C ALA A 423 16.99 9.62 -20.21
N LEU A 424 16.07 9.11 -19.40
CA LEU A 424 16.31 8.07 -18.41
C LEU A 424 16.28 6.66 -19.03
N GLY A 425 16.09 6.54 -20.35
CA GLY A 425 16.13 5.30 -21.11
C GLY A 425 15.03 4.30 -20.75
N LEU A 426 13.84 4.78 -20.35
CA LEU A 426 12.67 3.93 -20.21
C LEU A 426 12.11 3.66 -21.61
N GLU A 427 12.24 2.44 -22.12
CA GLU A 427 11.75 2.06 -23.45
C GLU A 427 10.51 1.18 -23.36
N ASN A 428 10.44 0.31 -22.35
CA ASN A 428 9.41 -0.71 -22.19
C ASN A 428 8.80 -0.68 -20.79
N GLY A 429 7.52 -1.05 -20.69
CA GLY A 429 6.81 -1.19 -19.43
C GLY A 429 6.27 0.12 -18.87
N CYS A 430 5.94 0.10 -17.58
CA CYS A 430 5.23 1.18 -16.92
C CYS A 430 6.18 2.27 -16.37
N GLY A 431 5.70 3.51 -16.36
CA GLY A 431 6.31 4.61 -15.61
C GLY A 431 5.29 5.24 -14.66
N HIS A 432 5.70 5.51 -13.43
CA HIS A 432 4.96 6.28 -12.44
C HIS A 432 5.83 7.45 -11.99
N SER A 433 5.54 8.64 -12.51
CA SER A 433 6.40 9.82 -12.35
C SER A 433 5.72 10.86 -11.46
N GLU A 434 6.41 11.32 -10.42
CA GLU A 434 6.00 12.46 -9.60
C GLU A 434 6.77 13.72 -10.02
N LEU A 435 6.05 14.81 -10.28
CA LEU A 435 6.60 16.07 -10.78
C LEU A 435 6.03 17.27 -10.02
N ARG A 436 6.76 18.38 -10.00
CA ARG A 436 6.22 19.68 -9.59
C ARG A 436 6.42 20.75 -10.64
N LEU A 437 5.51 21.71 -10.67
CA LEU A 437 5.74 23.00 -11.33
C LEU A 437 6.45 23.93 -10.35
N ASP A 438 7.69 24.29 -10.64
CA ASP A 438 8.48 25.21 -9.83
C ASP A 438 7.94 26.65 -9.95
N THR A 439 7.37 27.14 -8.86
CA THR A 439 6.83 28.50 -8.73
C THR A 439 7.74 29.44 -7.94
N ARG A 440 8.92 28.98 -7.47
CA ARG A 440 9.82 29.76 -6.60
C ARG A 440 10.29 31.07 -7.24
N LYS A 441 10.53 31.08 -8.56
CA LYS A 441 10.90 32.29 -9.31
C LYS A 441 9.80 33.35 -9.24
N MET A 442 8.56 32.95 -9.53
CA MET A 442 7.37 33.81 -9.44
C MET A 442 7.20 34.36 -8.02
N THR A 443 7.32 33.51 -6.98
CA THR A 443 7.21 33.94 -5.58
C THR A 443 8.28 34.99 -5.23
N ARG A 444 9.51 34.85 -5.75
CA ARG A 444 10.59 35.84 -5.55
C ARG A 444 10.30 37.15 -6.27
N GLU A 445 9.88 37.10 -7.53
CA GLU A 445 9.56 38.28 -8.35
C GLU A 445 8.37 39.05 -7.78
N TRP A 446 7.30 38.36 -7.39
CA TRP A 446 6.14 38.95 -6.73
C TRP A 446 6.54 39.66 -5.43
N ARG A 447 7.34 39.02 -4.56
CA ARG A 447 7.85 39.65 -3.32
C ARG A 447 8.73 40.88 -3.61
N GLN A 448 9.51 40.88 -4.69
CA GLN A 448 10.31 42.03 -5.09
C GLN A 448 9.44 43.19 -5.59
N GLN A 449 8.45 42.90 -6.44
CA GLN A 449 7.50 43.88 -6.94
C GLN A 449 6.66 44.47 -5.80
N ASP A 450 6.18 43.65 -4.86
CA ASP A 450 5.40 44.10 -3.71
C ASP A 450 6.23 45.02 -2.79
N ARG A 451 7.51 44.68 -2.52
CA ARG A 451 8.45 45.57 -1.81
C ARG A 451 8.68 46.89 -2.56
N GLN A 452 8.73 46.86 -3.90
CA GLN A 452 8.88 48.06 -4.71
C GLN A 452 7.59 48.91 -4.73
N ARG A 453 6.41 48.28 -4.73
CA ARG A 453 5.09 48.93 -4.60
C ARG A 453 4.94 49.60 -3.25
N LEU A 454 5.29 48.92 -2.15
CA LEU A 454 5.30 49.47 -0.79
C LEU A 454 6.25 50.68 -0.64
N ARG A 455 7.32 50.74 -1.46
CA ARG A 455 8.26 51.87 -1.50
C ARG A 455 7.77 53.05 -2.34
N ARG A 456 6.88 52.83 -3.31
CA ARG A 456 6.31 53.88 -4.16
C ARG A 456 4.90 54.25 -3.63
N LYS A 457 4.82 55.28 -2.78
CA LYS A 457 3.54 55.91 -2.39
C LYS A 457 2.89 56.60 -3.61
N SER A 458 2.25 55.88 -4.51
CA SER A 458 1.51 56.46 -5.64
C SER A 458 0.24 55.66 -5.94
N PRO A 459 -0.92 56.30 -6.20
CA PRO A 459 -2.18 55.59 -6.44
C PRO A 459 -2.24 54.96 -7.84
N LEU A 460 -3.10 53.94 -7.93
CA LEU A 460 -3.37 53.02 -9.05
C LEU A 460 -3.13 53.55 -10.48
N GLY A 461 -2.28 52.82 -11.20
CA GLY A 461 -2.41 52.59 -12.64
C GLY A 461 -2.62 51.09 -12.86
N ALA A 462 -3.59 50.73 -13.71
CA ALA A 462 -3.96 49.35 -14.01
C ALA A 462 -2.72 48.50 -14.34
N ALA A 463 -2.58 47.36 -13.65
CA ALA A 463 -1.58 46.38 -13.99
C ALA A 463 -1.87 45.89 -15.42
N ASN A 464 -0.93 46.12 -16.33
CA ASN A 464 -0.90 45.36 -17.57
C ASN A 464 -0.83 43.88 -17.19
N ASP A 465 -1.77 43.12 -17.75
CA ASP A 465 -1.93 41.68 -17.63
C ASP A 465 -0.78 40.99 -18.39
N GLU A 466 0.46 41.15 -17.88
CA GLU A 466 1.58 40.33 -18.31
C GLU A 466 1.37 38.95 -17.69
N SER A 467 1.01 37.98 -18.54
CA SER A 467 0.84 36.56 -18.23
C SER A 467 1.86 36.09 -17.17
N PRO A 468 1.43 35.43 -16.07
CA PRO A 468 2.37 34.90 -15.10
C PRO A 468 3.32 33.94 -15.82
N SER A 469 4.64 34.14 -15.67
CA SER A 469 5.63 33.21 -16.22
C SER A 469 5.34 31.81 -15.69
N GLU A 470 4.86 30.92 -16.56
CA GLU A 470 4.33 29.62 -16.18
C GLU A 470 5.43 28.77 -15.52
N GLY A 471 5.20 28.28 -14.28
CA GLY A 471 6.20 27.55 -13.50
C GLY A 471 6.88 26.41 -14.28
N GLN A 472 8.14 26.10 -13.95
CA GLN A 472 8.96 25.15 -14.70
C GLN A 472 8.72 23.71 -14.23
N PRO A 473 8.35 22.76 -15.12
CA PRO A 473 8.29 21.34 -14.77
C PRO A 473 9.62 20.79 -14.26
N LEU A 474 9.59 20.09 -13.13
CA LEU A 474 10.73 19.38 -12.56
C LEU A 474 10.30 17.96 -12.14
N LEU A 475 11.11 16.97 -12.49
CA LEU A 475 10.90 15.58 -12.08
C LEU A 475 11.42 15.41 -10.65
N ILE A 476 10.56 14.95 -9.74
CA ILE A 476 10.92 14.67 -8.35
C ILE A 476 11.32 13.20 -8.19
N GLU A 477 10.60 12.32 -8.88
CA GLU A 477 10.81 10.88 -8.81
C GLU A 477 10.23 10.17 -10.04
N LEU A 478 10.95 9.17 -10.55
CA LEU A 478 10.43 8.18 -11.50
C LEU A 478 10.49 6.81 -10.82
N ASN A 479 9.36 6.11 -10.79
CA ASN A 479 9.28 4.70 -10.48
C ASN A 479 8.96 3.94 -11.77
N SER A 480 9.91 3.15 -12.29
CA SER A 480 9.77 2.42 -13.56
C SER A 480 8.98 1.11 -13.39
N ARG A 481 7.78 1.24 -12.83
CA ARG A 481 6.82 0.17 -12.55
C ARG A 481 5.41 0.75 -12.59
N MET A 482 4.41 -0.13 -12.52
CA MET A 482 3.02 0.27 -12.43
C MET A 482 2.74 1.04 -11.13
N GLN A 483 1.75 1.92 -11.16
CA GLN A 483 1.25 2.61 -9.98
C GLN A 483 0.79 1.59 -8.93
N GLY A 484 1.09 1.90 -7.68
CA GLY A 484 0.65 1.12 -6.53
C GLY A 484 -0.84 1.32 -6.24
N ASP A 485 -1.16 1.77 -5.02
CA ASP A 485 -2.52 1.71 -4.46
C ASP A 485 -3.28 3.05 -4.56
N ILE A 486 -3.60 3.44 -5.80
CA ILE A 486 -4.49 4.56 -6.17
C ILE A 486 -5.58 3.97 -7.08
N PRO A 487 -6.84 4.49 -7.10
CA PRO A 487 -7.85 4.06 -8.05
C PRO A 487 -7.32 4.09 -9.47
N ARG A 488 -7.48 2.94 -10.10
CA ARG A 488 -7.16 2.74 -11.49
C ARG A 488 -8.01 3.67 -12.35
N SER A 489 -7.39 4.23 -13.38
CA SER A 489 -8.07 5.11 -14.32
C SER A 489 -9.11 4.41 -15.19
N ASN A 490 -9.09 3.08 -15.26
CA ASN A 490 -9.94 2.29 -16.16
C ASN A 490 -11.45 2.61 -16.04
N GLU A 491 -11.95 2.90 -14.84
CA GLU A 491 -13.36 3.27 -14.63
C GLU A 491 -13.74 4.55 -15.41
N VAL A 492 -12.84 5.54 -15.44
CA VAL A 492 -13.07 6.87 -16.02
C VAL A 492 -12.57 6.97 -17.46
N ILE A 493 -11.41 6.40 -17.77
CA ILE A 493 -10.69 6.52 -19.04
C ILE A 493 -10.94 5.32 -19.95
N GLY A 494 -11.22 4.15 -19.39
CA GLY A 494 -11.47 2.90 -20.13
C GLY A 494 -10.23 2.03 -20.33
N TYR A 495 -9.06 2.51 -19.91
CA TYR A 495 -7.82 1.75 -19.84
C TYR A 495 -6.91 2.28 -18.73
N ASP A 496 -5.95 1.45 -18.33
CA ASP A 496 -4.92 1.78 -17.33
C ASP A 496 -3.62 1.04 -17.65
N GLN A 497 -2.63 1.14 -16.76
CA GLN A 497 -1.34 0.48 -16.95
C GLN A 497 -1.44 -1.05 -17.02
N TYR A 498 -2.37 -1.67 -16.26
CA TYR A 498 -2.53 -3.12 -16.20
C TYR A 498 -3.16 -3.64 -17.49
N SER A 499 -4.24 -3.01 -17.96
CA SER A 499 -4.91 -3.44 -19.20
C SER A 499 -4.02 -3.27 -20.42
N LEU A 500 -3.16 -2.25 -20.46
CA LEU A 500 -2.16 -2.08 -21.51
C LEU A 500 -1.03 -3.10 -21.44
N LEU A 501 -0.55 -3.50 -20.24
CA LEU A 501 0.42 -4.59 -20.10
C LEU A 501 -0.17 -5.94 -20.51
N VAL A 502 -1.43 -6.22 -20.14
CA VAL A 502 -2.16 -7.41 -20.60
C VAL A 502 -2.29 -7.38 -22.13
N TYR A 503 -2.63 -6.23 -22.71
CA TYR A 503 -2.65 -6.07 -24.17
C TYR A 503 -1.29 -6.37 -24.82
N ILE A 504 -0.19 -5.77 -24.33
CA ILE A 504 1.15 -6.04 -24.86
C ILE A 504 1.49 -7.52 -24.76
N SER A 505 1.16 -8.15 -23.64
CA SER A 505 1.36 -9.59 -23.39
C SER A 505 0.63 -10.44 -24.44
N GLU A 506 -0.66 -10.16 -24.67
CA GLU A 506 -1.48 -10.86 -25.67
C GLU A 506 -1.05 -10.55 -27.11
N ALA A 507 -0.66 -9.32 -27.39
CA ALA A 507 -0.21 -8.92 -28.71
C ALA A 507 1.12 -9.61 -29.05
N VAL A 508 2.04 -9.75 -28.10
CA VAL A 508 3.27 -10.54 -28.27
C VAL A 508 2.95 -12.02 -28.49
N ASN A 509 1.98 -12.56 -27.74
CA ASN A 509 1.54 -13.95 -27.93
C ASN A 509 0.93 -14.22 -29.32
N VAL A 510 0.30 -13.22 -29.96
CA VAL A 510 -0.37 -13.39 -31.27
C VAL A 510 0.50 -13.00 -32.46
N PHE A 511 1.24 -11.90 -32.32
CA PHE A 511 1.96 -11.25 -33.42
C PHE A 511 3.47 -11.35 -33.26
N GLY A 512 3.97 -11.64 -32.06
CA GLY A 512 5.39 -11.83 -31.83
C GLY A 512 5.91 -13.08 -32.52
N ALA A 513 7.07 -12.97 -33.18
CA ALA A 513 7.78 -14.11 -33.74
C ALA A 513 8.18 -15.18 -32.69
N ALA A 514 8.03 -14.88 -31.40
CA ALA A 514 8.25 -15.81 -30.29
C ALA A 514 7.21 -16.94 -30.20
N THR A 515 6.03 -16.80 -30.81
CA THR A 515 4.92 -17.76 -30.71
C THR A 515 4.31 -18.15 -32.06
N ALA A 516 4.82 -17.61 -33.17
CA ALA A 516 4.42 -17.99 -34.53
C ALA A 516 4.97 -19.37 -34.97
N VAL A 517 4.89 -20.37 -34.09
CA VAL A 517 4.90 -21.80 -34.45
C VAL A 517 3.96 -22.49 -33.47
N SER A 518 2.74 -22.74 -33.94
CA SER A 518 1.82 -23.71 -33.35
C SER A 518 2.58 -24.96 -32.91
N THR A 519 2.64 -25.20 -31.59
CA THR A 519 2.42 -26.46 -30.84
C THR A 519 2.79 -27.84 -31.43
N ALA A 520 3.60 -27.93 -32.49
CA ALA A 520 4.10 -29.18 -33.03
C ALA A 520 5.50 -28.95 -33.61
N TRP A 521 6.50 -29.56 -32.95
CA TRP A 521 7.91 -29.72 -33.32
C TRP A 521 8.95 -28.78 -32.66
N PRO A 522 10.13 -29.33 -32.30
CA PRO A 522 11.19 -28.57 -31.63
C PRO A 522 11.79 -27.55 -32.59
N PHE A 523 11.86 -26.30 -32.13
CA PHE A 523 12.54 -25.20 -32.79
C PHE A 523 13.98 -25.61 -33.16
N ARG A 524 14.29 -25.66 -34.47
CA ARG A 524 15.67 -25.53 -34.94
C ARG A 524 15.94 -24.05 -35.20
N VAL A 525 16.85 -23.51 -34.39
CA VAL A 525 17.37 -22.16 -34.52
C VAL A 525 18.17 -22.07 -35.82
N ASP A 526 17.69 -21.31 -36.81
CA ASP A 526 18.59 -20.74 -37.81
C ASP A 526 19.16 -19.44 -37.22
N SER A 527 20.43 -19.50 -36.83
CA SER A 527 21.25 -18.43 -36.23
C SER A 527 21.42 -17.18 -37.11
N SER A 528 20.83 -17.16 -38.31
CA SER A 528 20.95 -16.08 -39.29
C SER A 528 19.76 -15.10 -39.33
N SER A 529 18.69 -15.33 -38.55
CA SER A 529 17.48 -14.47 -38.56
C SER A 529 17.58 -13.30 -37.57
N ARG A 530 17.60 -12.07 -38.12
CA ARG A 530 17.70 -10.76 -37.43
C ARG A 530 16.71 -10.63 -36.25
N PRO A 531 17.06 -9.89 -35.18
CA PRO A 531 16.09 -9.56 -34.13
C PRO A 531 14.87 -8.84 -34.73
N PRO A 532 13.66 -9.14 -34.22
CA PRO A 532 12.43 -8.52 -34.70
C PRO A 532 12.50 -7.00 -34.57
N ARG A 533 11.98 -6.29 -35.59
CA ARG A 533 12.07 -4.82 -35.69
C ARG A 533 10.90 -4.15 -34.94
N VAL A 534 10.98 -2.81 -34.81
CA VAL A 534 9.83 -2.00 -34.36
C VAL A 534 8.68 -2.21 -35.35
N GLY A 535 7.47 -2.41 -34.82
CA GLY A 535 6.23 -2.52 -35.59
C GLY A 535 5.70 -3.94 -35.85
N GLU A 536 6.34 -4.99 -35.33
CA GLU A 536 5.80 -6.36 -35.43
C GLU A 536 4.67 -6.63 -34.42
N ILE A 537 4.65 -5.87 -33.31
CA ILE A 537 3.54 -5.86 -32.35
C ILE A 537 2.69 -4.62 -32.63
N PRO A 538 1.37 -4.77 -32.86
CA PRO A 538 0.48 -3.64 -33.00
C PRO A 538 0.50 -2.77 -31.72
N TRP A 539 1.02 -1.55 -31.80
CA TRP A 539 1.11 -0.63 -30.65
C TRP A 539 1.21 0.83 -31.12
N PRO A 540 0.58 1.80 -30.41
CA PRO A 540 -0.31 1.64 -29.25
C PRO A 540 -1.78 1.42 -29.65
N PRO A 541 -2.58 0.68 -28.86
CA PRO A 541 -4.02 0.47 -29.13
C PRO A 541 -4.92 1.61 -28.64
N VAL A 542 -4.32 2.65 -28.06
CA VAL A 542 -4.99 3.84 -27.54
C VAL A 542 -4.20 5.10 -27.91
N PRO A 543 -4.84 6.29 -27.94
CA PRO A 543 -4.14 7.54 -28.21
C PRO A 543 -3.06 7.84 -27.17
N ARG A 544 -2.02 8.58 -27.56
CA ARG A 544 -0.91 8.94 -26.64
C ARG A 544 -1.37 9.74 -25.42
N LEU A 545 -2.44 10.51 -25.59
CA LEU A 545 -3.06 11.34 -24.57
C LEU A 545 -4.52 10.92 -24.43
N TYR A 546 -4.95 10.68 -23.21
CA TYR A 546 -6.25 10.11 -22.98
C TYR A 546 -7.40 11.12 -23.04
N ARG A 547 -8.60 10.57 -23.25
CA ARG A 547 -9.87 11.22 -22.94
C ARG A 547 -10.65 10.37 -21.96
N ALA A 548 -11.47 11.01 -21.14
CA ALA A 548 -12.43 10.29 -20.33
C ALA A 548 -13.48 9.65 -21.26
N ARG A 549 -14.03 8.52 -20.83
CA ARG A 549 -15.13 7.87 -21.52
C ARG A 549 -16.32 8.82 -21.58
N HIS A 550 -17.05 8.80 -22.69
CA HIS A 550 -18.32 9.51 -22.81
C HIS A 550 -19.36 8.87 -21.87
N SER A 551 -19.41 9.29 -20.61
CA SER A 551 -20.58 9.05 -19.77
C SER A 551 -21.67 10.01 -20.23
N ALA A 552 -22.89 9.51 -20.47
CA ALA A 552 -24.06 10.29 -20.87
C ALA A 552 -24.59 11.23 -19.75
N GLY A 553 -23.72 12.04 -19.14
CA GLY A 553 -24.01 12.91 -17.98
C GLY A 553 -22.95 13.99 -17.74
N SER A 554 -23.15 14.80 -16.68
CA SER A 554 -22.28 15.90 -16.27
C SER A 554 -20.83 15.47 -15.98
N PRO A 555 -19.83 16.36 -16.15
CA PRO A 555 -18.44 16.04 -15.85
C PRO A 555 -18.28 15.58 -14.41
N MET A 556 -17.76 14.35 -14.23
CA MET A 556 -17.50 13.76 -12.93
C MET A 556 -16.05 14.00 -12.52
N THR A 557 -15.86 14.52 -11.31
CA THR A 557 -14.55 14.65 -10.66
C THR A 557 -14.26 13.37 -9.89
N THR A 558 -13.07 12.81 -10.09
CA THR A 558 -12.58 11.66 -9.31
C THR A 558 -11.45 12.12 -8.40
N THR A 559 -11.68 12.01 -7.09
CA THR A 559 -10.71 12.41 -6.06
C THR A 559 -10.41 11.25 -5.11
N VAL A 560 -9.15 11.09 -4.78
CA VAL A 560 -8.65 10.21 -3.72
C VAL A 560 -8.36 11.06 -2.51
N LEU A 561 -9.13 10.88 -1.44
CA LEU A 561 -8.90 11.57 -0.18
C LEU A 561 -8.10 10.64 0.74
N PHE A 562 -6.91 11.07 1.17
CA PHE A 562 -6.10 10.32 2.14
C PHE A 562 -6.56 10.66 3.54
N LEU A 563 -6.93 9.63 4.32
CA LEU A 563 -7.29 9.82 5.70
C LEU A 563 -6.03 10.00 6.55
N ALA A 564 -6.13 10.81 7.59
CA ALA A 564 -5.04 11.11 8.51
C ALA A 564 -5.55 11.24 9.95
N THR A 565 -4.75 10.77 10.90
CA THR A 565 -4.98 11.00 12.33
C THR A 565 -3.78 11.69 12.96
N LYS A 566 -4.06 12.62 13.89
CA LYS A 566 -3.04 13.42 14.59
C LYS A 566 -2.42 12.69 15.77
N GLU A 567 -3.05 11.62 16.24
CA GLU A 567 -2.64 10.87 17.43
C GLU A 567 -2.89 9.37 17.24
N GLU A 568 -2.34 8.57 18.15
CA GLU A 568 -2.74 7.16 18.22
C GLU A 568 -4.17 7.07 18.77
N CYS A 569 -5.02 6.33 18.08
CA CYS A 569 -6.47 6.33 18.34
C CYS A 569 -7.12 5.00 17.95
N ILE A 570 -8.41 4.86 18.23
CA ILE A 570 -9.25 3.74 17.79
C ILE A 570 -10.21 4.23 16.70
N LEU A 571 -10.31 3.46 15.60
CA LEU A 571 -11.28 3.71 14.54
C LEU A 571 -12.71 3.51 15.04
N ASN A 572 -13.59 4.47 14.76
CA ASN A 572 -15.01 4.37 15.08
C ASN A 572 -15.79 3.71 13.94
N GLY A 573 -16.10 2.42 14.08
CA GLY A 573 -16.92 1.68 13.10
C GLY A 573 -18.30 2.28 12.84
N VAL A 574 -18.89 2.99 13.81
CA VAL A 574 -20.18 3.67 13.62
C VAL A 574 -20.05 4.87 12.69
N ALA A 575 -18.99 5.67 12.85
CA ALA A 575 -18.72 6.81 11.98
C ALA A 575 -18.36 6.37 10.55
N LEU A 576 -17.74 5.20 10.38
CA LEU A 576 -17.46 4.65 9.05
C LEU A 576 -18.74 4.40 8.24
N GLN A 577 -19.83 3.97 8.88
CA GLN A 577 -21.12 3.80 8.19
C GLN A 577 -21.59 5.13 7.60
N SER A 578 -21.58 6.20 8.40
CA SER A 578 -21.92 7.55 7.92
C SER A 578 -21.00 8.04 6.81
N LEU A 579 -19.70 7.72 6.87
CA LEU A 579 -18.75 8.05 5.79
C LEU A 579 -19.11 7.31 4.50
N THR A 580 -19.41 6.02 4.60
CA THR A 580 -19.72 5.19 3.42
C THR A 580 -21.08 5.50 2.79
N GLU A 581 -21.96 6.19 3.52
CA GLU A 581 -23.26 6.68 3.06
C GLU A 581 -23.16 8.05 2.35
N LEU A 582 -21.99 8.69 2.36
CA LEU A 582 -21.78 9.95 1.63
C LEU A 582 -22.02 9.76 0.13
N ARG A 583 -22.66 10.76 -0.49
CA ARG A 583 -23.17 10.67 -1.87
C ARG A 583 -22.08 10.36 -2.88
N THR A 584 -20.89 10.95 -2.71
CA THR A 584 -19.79 10.79 -3.66
C THR A 584 -18.86 9.64 -3.31
N PHE A 585 -18.98 9.02 -2.13
CA PHE A 585 -18.15 7.89 -1.73
C PHE A 585 -18.39 6.68 -2.64
N GLN A 586 -17.30 6.12 -3.17
CA GLN A 586 -17.35 4.91 -4.00
C GLN A 586 -16.82 3.70 -3.25
N ARG A 587 -15.60 3.82 -2.71
CA ARG A 587 -14.89 2.74 -2.03
C ARG A 587 -13.69 3.25 -1.27
N PHE A 588 -13.25 2.46 -0.31
CA PHE A 588 -11.90 2.59 0.22
C PHE A 588 -10.89 2.02 -0.79
N THR A 589 -9.74 2.68 -0.88
CA THR A 589 -8.53 2.19 -1.54
C THR A 589 -7.42 2.23 -0.51
N ARG A 590 -6.42 1.34 -0.63
CA ARG A 590 -5.52 0.98 0.47
C ARG A 590 -6.19 0.12 1.54
N THR A 591 -5.55 -1.00 1.85
CA THR A 591 -6.07 -1.98 2.82
C THR A 591 -5.22 -1.93 4.08
N ILE A 592 -5.37 -0.87 4.88
CA ILE A 592 -4.75 -0.76 6.22
C ILE A 592 -5.76 -1.06 7.33
N PHE A 593 -7.06 -0.86 7.05
CA PHE A 593 -8.10 -1.53 7.83
C PHE A 593 -7.96 -3.03 7.58
N LYS A 594 -7.39 -3.77 8.54
CA LYS A 594 -7.55 -5.22 8.55
C LYS A 594 -9.06 -5.49 8.62
N PRO A 595 -9.63 -6.41 7.82
CA PRO A 595 -11.00 -6.85 8.05
C PRO A 595 -11.07 -7.35 9.49
N ASN A 596 -11.77 -6.61 10.34
CA ASN A 596 -11.95 -7.02 11.71
C ASN A 596 -12.83 -8.26 11.67
N GLN A 597 -12.46 -9.28 12.44
CA GLN A 597 -13.47 -10.25 12.86
C GLN A 597 -14.55 -9.47 13.64
N PRO A 598 -15.84 -9.81 13.48
CA PRO A 598 -16.91 -9.17 14.24
C PRO A 598 -16.56 -9.10 15.73
N GLY A 599 -16.55 -7.89 16.29
CA GLY A 599 -16.21 -7.63 17.70
C GLY A 599 -14.77 -7.15 17.97
N PHE A 600 -13.89 -7.08 16.98
CA PHE A 600 -12.56 -6.47 17.11
C PHE A 600 -12.58 -4.99 16.73
N VAL A 601 -11.83 -4.17 17.47
CA VAL A 601 -11.63 -2.73 17.19
C VAL A 601 -10.30 -2.50 16.49
N THR A 602 -10.22 -1.50 15.60
CA THR A 602 -8.99 -1.21 14.84
C THR A 602 -8.20 -0.09 15.51
N PRO A 603 -7.02 -0.38 16.10
CA PRO A 603 -6.10 0.66 16.54
C PRO A 603 -5.41 1.31 15.34
N LEU A 604 -5.29 2.62 15.37
CA LEU A 604 -4.63 3.45 14.36
C LEU A 604 -3.46 4.19 15.01
N ARG A 605 -2.38 4.37 14.24
CA ARG A 605 -1.23 5.18 14.64
C ARG A 605 -1.40 6.60 14.12
N ARG A 606 -0.76 7.56 14.78
CA ARG A 606 -0.53 8.90 14.22
C ARG A 606 0.03 8.79 12.81
N THR A 607 -0.56 9.53 11.88
CA THR A 607 -0.08 9.62 10.50
C THR A 607 1.21 10.43 10.44
N ILE A 608 2.27 9.81 9.94
CA ILE A 608 3.62 10.38 9.81
C ILE A 608 4.20 10.23 8.40
N ASP A 609 3.58 9.39 7.57
CA ASP A 609 3.94 9.06 6.20
C ASP A 609 2.76 8.36 5.52
N LEU A 610 2.98 7.89 4.29
CA LEU A 610 1.98 7.19 3.50
C LEU A 610 1.60 5.81 4.08
N PHE A 611 2.52 5.11 4.77
CA PHE A 611 2.27 3.78 5.35
C PHE A 611 1.48 3.82 6.67
N SER A 612 1.57 4.93 7.40
CA SER A 612 0.84 5.20 8.64
C SER A 612 -0.50 5.90 8.44
N SER A 613 -0.81 6.37 7.21
CA SER A 613 -2.15 6.80 6.82
C SER A 613 -3.17 5.68 7.07
N PRO A 614 -4.30 5.92 7.78
CA PRO A 614 -5.29 4.89 8.05
C PRO A 614 -5.87 4.19 6.83
N THR A 615 -6.18 4.94 5.76
CA THR A 615 -6.64 4.45 4.45
C THR A 615 -6.83 5.65 3.50
N SER A 616 -7.38 5.43 2.32
CA SER A 616 -7.89 6.49 1.46
C SER A 616 -9.28 6.18 0.89
N CYS A 617 -10.03 7.21 0.55
CA CYS A 617 -11.38 7.13 -0.01
C CYS A 617 -11.37 7.57 -1.47
N VAL A 618 -12.02 6.80 -2.35
CA VAL A 618 -12.29 7.21 -3.73
C VAL A 618 -13.65 7.88 -3.75
N MET A 619 -13.67 9.13 -4.20
CA MET A 619 -14.84 10.00 -4.27
C MET A 619 -15.11 10.34 -5.74
N GLN A 620 -16.35 10.18 -6.21
CA GLN A 620 -16.77 10.50 -7.57
C GLN A 620 -18.11 11.24 -7.56
N GLY A 621 -18.18 12.36 -8.29
CA GLY A 621 -19.39 13.19 -8.34
C GLY A 621 -19.15 14.53 -9.04
N SER A 622 -20.06 15.50 -8.88
CA SER A 622 -19.76 16.87 -9.28
C SER A 622 -18.62 17.43 -8.41
N THR A 623 -17.84 18.39 -8.92
CA THR A 623 -16.73 19.00 -8.16
C THR A 623 -17.22 19.54 -6.82
N ALA A 624 -18.37 20.24 -6.80
CA ALA A 624 -18.95 20.81 -5.58
C ALA A 624 -19.39 19.73 -4.58
N ASP A 625 -20.02 18.64 -5.05
CA ASP A 625 -20.43 17.54 -4.17
C ASP A 625 -19.21 16.83 -3.56
N VAL A 626 -18.17 16.58 -4.36
CA VAL A 626 -16.94 15.93 -3.90
C VAL A 626 -16.22 16.80 -2.87
N GLU A 627 -16.13 18.12 -3.10
CA GLU A 627 -15.54 19.06 -2.15
C GLU A 627 -16.32 19.11 -0.83
N ALA A 628 -17.66 19.12 -0.89
CA ALA A 628 -18.51 19.13 0.29
C ALA A 628 -18.39 17.83 1.11
N ASP A 629 -18.37 16.67 0.47
CA ASP A 629 -18.19 15.38 1.14
C ASP A 629 -16.76 15.25 1.71
N CYS A 630 -15.73 15.72 0.99
CA CYS A 630 -14.36 15.77 1.52
C CYS A 630 -14.27 16.66 2.76
N ALA A 631 -14.91 17.84 2.76
CA ALA A 631 -14.98 18.71 3.92
C ALA A 631 -15.73 18.05 5.09
N THR A 632 -16.78 17.29 4.80
CA THR A 632 -17.49 16.48 5.80
C THR A 632 -16.57 15.45 6.43
N ILE A 633 -15.81 14.69 5.65
CA ILE A 633 -14.82 13.72 6.17
C ILE A 633 -13.76 14.42 7.02
N ARG A 634 -13.22 15.57 6.59
CA ARG A 634 -12.27 16.35 7.40
C ARG A 634 -12.88 16.80 8.73
N SER A 635 -14.17 17.15 8.74
CA SER A 635 -14.88 17.47 9.99
C SER A 635 -14.97 16.24 10.92
N MET A 636 -15.22 15.05 10.37
CA MET A 636 -15.26 13.78 11.12
C MET A 636 -13.89 13.39 11.70
N GLU A 637 -12.80 13.60 10.96
CA GLU A 637 -11.43 13.35 11.45
C GLU A 637 -11.03 14.27 12.60
N SER A 638 -11.52 15.52 12.57
CA SER A 638 -11.27 16.51 13.62
C SER A 638 -12.21 16.40 14.83
N ALA A 639 -13.31 15.66 14.68
CA ALA A 639 -14.34 15.55 15.70
C ALA A 639 -13.92 14.64 16.85
N THR A 640 -14.30 15.03 18.07
CA THR A 640 -14.13 14.22 19.29
C THR A 640 -15.50 13.89 19.88
N LEU A 641 -15.56 13.07 20.93
CA LEU A 641 -16.82 12.84 21.64
C LEU A 641 -17.41 14.17 22.14
N SER A 642 -18.66 14.44 21.75
CA SER A 642 -19.40 15.62 22.19
C SER A 642 -19.62 15.60 23.71
N SER A 643 -19.90 16.76 24.29
CA SER A 643 -20.15 16.88 25.72
C SER A 643 -21.31 15.98 26.19
N SER A 644 -22.36 15.82 25.38
CA SER A 644 -23.49 14.94 25.69
C SER A 644 -23.10 13.46 25.65
N THR A 645 -22.40 13.03 24.60
CA THR A 645 -21.92 11.64 24.47
C THR A 645 -20.94 11.27 25.58
N ARG A 646 -20.02 12.19 25.91
CA ARG A 646 -19.06 12.00 27.00
C ARG A 646 -19.76 11.99 28.36
N ALA A 647 -20.77 12.82 28.58
CA ALA A 647 -21.58 12.79 29.80
C ALA A 647 -22.34 11.45 29.95
N ALA A 648 -22.91 10.92 28.87
CA ALA A 648 -23.55 9.60 28.88
C ALA A 648 -22.55 8.49 29.24
N LEU A 649 -21.33 8.53 28.69
CA LEU A 649 -20.26 7.58 28.99
C LEU A 649 -19.83 7.64 30.46
N PHE A 650 -19.62 8.84 31.01
CA PHE A 650 -19.26 9.00 32.43
C PHE A 650 -20.38 8.58 33.37
N LYS A 651 -21.64 8.90 33.02
CA LYS A 651 -22.80 8.46 33.79
C LYS A 651 -22.89 6.93 33.84
N LEU A 652 -22.66 6.26 32.71
CA LEU A 652 -22.58 4.81 32.64
C LEU A 652 -21.44 4.25 33.50
N ALA A 653 -20.24 4.83 33.40
CA ALA A 653 -19.08 4.40 34.19
C ALA A 653 -19.34 4.50 35.70
N SER A 654 -19.94 5.62 36.14
CA SER A 654 -20.33 5.83 37.54
C SER A 654 -21.33 4.77 38.02
N SER A 655 -22.38 4.50 37.23
CA SER A 655 -23.39 3.50 37.61
C SER A 655 -22.84 2.06 37.64
N ILE A 656 -21.87 1.73 36.78
CA ILE A 656 -21.17 0.43 36.84
C ILE A 656 -20.36 0.32 38.13
N HIS A 657 -19.59 1.35 38.47
CA HIS A 657 -18.79 1.38 39.70
C HIS A 657 -19.66 1.24 40.96
N GLU A 658 -20.82 1.92 41.00
CA GLU A 658 -21.81 1.76 42.07
C GLU A 658 -22.35 0.32 42.15
N THR A 659 -22.63 -0.30 41.01
CA THR A 659 -23.10 -1.69 40.94
C THR A 659 -22.04 -2.67 41.48
N GLU A 660 -20.77 -2.47 41.14
CA GLU A 660 -19.65 -3.28 41.64
C GLU A 660 -19.46 -3.13 43.14
N ARG A 661 -19.54 -1.90 43.67
CA ARG A 661 -19.48 -1.64 45.12
C ARG A 661 -20.63 -2.34 45.87
N LEU A 662 -21.84 -2.35 45.30
CA LEU A 662 -22.97 -3.07 45.87
C LEU A 662 -22.77 -4.59 45.82
N ARG A 663 -22.18 -5.14 44.75
CA ARG A 663 -21.84 -6.56 44.65
C ARG A 663 -20.81 -6.98 45.70
N GLU A 664 -19.78 -6.18 45.94
CA GLU A 664 -18.80 -6.46 47.00
C GLU A 664 -19.43 -6.38 48.40
N SER A 665 -20.36 -5.43 48.60
CA SER A 665 -21.15 -5.34 49.83
C SER A 665 -22.02 -6.59 50.04
N ILE A 666 -22.66 -7.10 48.97
CA ILE A 666 -23.41 -8.37 48.98
C ILE A 666 -22.48 -9.53 49.35
N ARG A 667 -21.27 -9.60 48.77
CA ARG A 667 -20.30 -10.65 49.06
C ARG A 667 -19.91 -10.64 50.54
N THR A 668 -19.63 -9.46 51.09
CA THR A 668 -19.30 -9.27 52.51
C THR A 668 -20.46 -9.68 53.42
N LEU A 669 -21.70 -9.33 53.05
CA LEU A 669 -22.90 -9.74 53.79
C LEU A 669 -23.11 -11.26 53.73
N ASP A 670 -22.86 -11.89 52.59
CA ASP A 670 -22.99 -13.33 52.39
C ASP A 670 -21.93 -14.11 53.21
N GLU A 671 -20.67 -13.64 53.22
CA GLU A 671 -19.59 -14.18 54.06
C GLU A 671 -19.95 -14.08 55.56
N ARG A 672 -20.46 -12.91 56.00
CA ARG A 672 -20.93 -12.71 57.38
C ARG A 672 -22.11 -13.60 57.72
N LEU A 673 -23.08 -13.73 56.81
CA LEU A 673 -24.24 -14.60 56.97
C LEU A 673 -23.79 -16.06 57.10
N GLY A 674 -22.82 -16.50 56.29
CA GLY A 674 -22.21 -17.82 56.37
C GLY A 674 -21.54 -18.08 57.73
N ALA A 675 -20.72 -17.14 58.21
CA ALA A 675 -20.06 -17.25 59.51
C ALA A 675 -21.06 -17.33 60.68
N VAL A 676 -22.09 -16.49 60.68
CA VAL A 676 -23.15 -16.52 61.71
C VAL A 676 -23.98 -17.81 61.58
N THR A 677 -24.20 -18.33 60.37
CA THR A 677 -24.91 -19.60 60.15
C THR A 677 -24.14 -20.78 60.72
N VAL A 678 -22.81 -20.82 60.55
CA VAL A 678 -21.95 -21.85 61.16
C VAL A 678 -21.99 -21.73 62.69
N ALA A 679 -21.78 -20.52 63.24
CA ALA A 679 -21.84 -20.29 64.69
C ALA A 679 -23.20 -20.69 65.29
N TYR A 680 -24.31 -20.40 64.60
CA TYR A 680 -25.65 -20.82 65.01
C TYR A 680 -25.79 -22.35 64.99
N ARG A 681 -25.28 -23.04 63.96
CA ARG A 681 -25.32 -24.51 63.90
C ARG A 681 -24.49 -25.15 65.02
N ASP A 682 -23.31 -24.63 65.28
CA ASP A 682 -22.42 -25.12 66.35
C ASP A 682 -23.05 -24.91 67.73
N ALA A 683 -23.61 -23.72 67.98
CA ALA A 683 -24.34 -23.41 69.21
C ALA A 683 -25.60 -24.29 69.38
N ALA A 684 -26.34 -24.52 68.29
CA ALA A 684 -27.51 -25.42 68.29
C ALA A 684 -27.12 -26.88 68.57
N ALA A 685 -25.99 -27.35 68.01
CA ALA A 685 -25.48 -28.69 68.28
C ALA A 685 -25.02 -28.86 69.74
N LEU A 686 -24.35 -27.85 70.30
CA LEU A 686 -23.93 -27.82 71.71
C LEU A 686 -25.13 -27.78 72.67
N ALA A 687 -26.18 -27.00 72.36
CA ALA A 687 -27.44 -26.98 73.12
C ALA A 687 -28.23 -28.29 72.98
N GLY A 688 -28.15 -28.98 71.84
CA GLY A 688 -28.72 -30.32 71.67
C GLY A 688 -27.98 -31.41 72.46
N LEU A 689 -26.66 -31.27 72.64
CA LEU A 689 -25.84 -32.15 73.47
C LEU A 689 -26.04 -31.93 74.98
N SER A 690 -26.41 -30.72 75.43
CA SER A 690 -26.74 -30.45 76.83
C SER A 690 -28.12 -30.99 77.24
N ALA A 691 -29.08 -31.05 76.32
CA ALA A 691 -30.41 -31.63 76.57
C ALA A 691 -30.41 -33.17 76.68
N GLY A 692 -29.31 -33.85 76.32
CA GLY A 692 -29.20 -35.32 76.29
C GLY A 692 -28.68 -35.98 77.57
N ARG A 693 -28.47 -35.27 78.69
CA ARG A 693 -27.95 -35.84 79.95
C ARG A 693 -28.85 -35.57 81.16
N THR A 694 -30.00 -36.25 81.24
CA THR A 694 -30.79 -36.54 82.46
C THR A 694 -31.89 -37.52 82.01
N THR A 695 -32.07 -38.76 82.47
CA THR A 695 -31.91 -39.39 83.79
C THR A 695 -31.89 -40.93 83.67
N GLU A 696 -30.98 -41.62 84.35
CA GLU A 696 -31.22 -42.96 84.93
C GLU A 696 -30.67 -42.98 86.38
N ASP A 697 -31.54 -43.39 87.30
CA ASP A 697 -31.37 -43.91 88.67
C ASP A 697 -30.75 -43.10 89.83
N GLY A 698 -31.50 -43.09 90.95
CA GLY A 698 -30.92 -43.43 92.26
C GLY A 698 -30.74 -42.33 93.33
N LYS A 699 -31.81 -42.08 94.10
CA LYS A 699 -31.87 -41.74 95.55
C LYS A 699 -30.64 -41.17 96.33
N VAL A 700 -30.93 -40.06 97.02
CA VAL A 700 -30.57 -39.60 98.40
C VAL A 700 -29.40 -38.61 98.62
N ASN A 701 -29.80 -37.45 99.17
CA ASN A 701 -29.16 -36.44 100.05
C ASN A 701 -27.81 -35.75 99.71
N ASP A 702 -27.96 -34.46 99.39
CA ASP A 702 -27.62 -33.30 100.23
C ASP A 702 -26.14 -33.02 100.57
N LYS A 703 -25.50 -32.20 99.72
CA LYS A 703 -24.79 -30.94 100.06
C LYS A 703 -23.87 -30.57 98.90
N TYR A 704 -24.18 -29.46 98.21
CA TYR A 704 -23.25 -28.38 97.85
C TYR A 704 -24.01 -27.37 96.97
N LYS A 705 -24.25 -26.18 97.52
CA LYS A 705 -24.59 -24.99 96.72
C LYS A 705 -23.40 -24.65 95.82
N SER A 706 -23.59 -24.67 94.50
CA SER A 706 -22.75 -23.91 93.57
C SER A 706 -23.41 -23.80 92.18
N LYS A 707 -23.88 -22.59 91.87
CA LYS A 707 -24.04 -21.97 90.53
C LYS A 707 -24.78 -22.78 89.44
N GLY A 708 -26.11 -22.75 89.49
CA GLY A 708 -26.93 -22.85 88.27
C GLY A 708 -26.90 -21.52 87.53
N ASN A 709 -26.00 -21.36 86.55
CA ASN A 709 -25.99 -20.24 85.61
C ASN A 709 -25.64 -20.68 84.16
N GLY A 710 -25.63 -21.99 83.88
CA GLY A 710 -25.18 -22.54 82.59
C GLY A 710 -26.28 -22.58 81.50
N ASP A 711 -27.53 -22.86 81.88
CA ASP A 711 -28.58 -23.22 80.91
C ASP A 711 -29.27 -22.00 80.27
N HIS A 712 -29.47 -20.91 81.05
CA HIS A 712 -30.03 -19.65 80.52
C HIS A 712 -29.07 -18.89 79.60
N SER A 713 -27.75 -19.13 79.70
CA SER A 713 -26.74 -18.46 78.88
C SER A 713 -26.75 -18.97 77.43
N CYS A 714 -26.77 -20.29 77.23
CA CYS A 714 -26.79 -20.89 75.89
C CYS A 714 -28.05 -20.55 75.08
N GLN A 715 -29.21 -20.50 75.74
CA GLN A 715 -30.48 -20.24 75.07
C GLN A 715 -30.64 -18.76 74.67
N SER A 716 -30.12 -17.84 75.48
CA SER A 716 -30.05 -16.41 75.14
C SER A 716 -29.11 -16.15 73.95
N GLU A 717 -28.01 -16.91 73.86
CA GLU A 717 -27.02 -16.77 72.77
C GLU A 717 -27.57 -17.29 71.43
N LEU A 718 -28.32 -18.40 71.46
CA LEU A 718 -29.05 -18.95 70.30
C LEU A 718 -30.08 -17.96 69.73
N VAL A 719 -30.89 -17.34 70.60
CA VAL A 719 -31.88 -16.33 70.19
C VAL A 719 -31.18 -15.10 69.59
N ALA A 720 -30.07 -14.64 70.18
CA ALA A 720 -29.30 -13.53 69.64
C ALA A 720 -28.71 -13.84 68.25
N LEU A 721 -28.18 -15.05 68.03
CA LEU A 721 -27.69 -15.50 66.72
C LEU A 721 -28.84 -15.62 65.70
N GLN A 722 -30.02 -16.10 66.11
CA GLN A 722 -31.19 -16.20 65.24
C GLN A 722 -31.71 -14.83 64.78
N CYS A 723 -31.78 -13.85 65.69
CA CYS A 723 -32.11 -12.46 65.33
C CYS A 723 -31.08 -11.88 64.36
N ARG A 724 -29.79 -12.16 64.57
CA ARG A 724 -28.70 -11.69 63.71
C ARG A 724 -28.73 -12.32 62.32
N LEU A 725 -29.08 -13.61 62.21
CA LEU A 725 -29.34 -14.28 60.94
C LEU A 725 -30.48 -13.62 60.16
N SER A 726 -31.62 -13.39 60.82
CA SER A 726 -32.79 -12.79 60.18
C SER A 726 -32.49 -11.36 59.69
N ALA A 727 -31.78 -10.55 60.49
CA ALA A 727 -31.35 -9.21 60.09
C ALA A 727 -30.42 -9.24 58.87
N LEU A 728 -29.38 -10.09 58.88
CA LEU A 728 -28.45 -10.23 57.76
C LEU A 728 -29.14 -10.76 56.49
N GLN A 729 -30.09 -11.69 56.60
CA GLN A 729 -30.88 -12.16 55.46
C GLN A 729 -31.75 -11.05 54.85
N SER A 730 -32.36 -10.21 55.68
CA SER A 730 -33.14 -9.07 55.23
C SER A 730 -32.27 -8.02 54.52
N GLU A 731 -31.13 -7.67 55.11
CA GLU A 731 -30.14 -6.76 54.51
C GLU A 731 -29.62 -7.30 53.16
N LEU A 732 -29.28 -8.60 53.10
CA LEU A 732 -28.82 -9.25 51.88
C LEU A 732 -29.89 -9.23 50.78
N THR A 733 -31.16 -9.47 51.13
CA THR A 733 -32.28 -9.43 50.18
C THR A 733 -32.50 -8.01 49.65
N CYS A 734 -32.45 -6.99 50.51
CA CYS A 734 -32.51 -5.59 50.11
C CYS A 734 -31.37 -5.21 49.16
N ALA A 735 -30.14 -5.60 49.50
CA ALA A 735 -28.96 -5.34 48.67
C ALA A 735 -29.05 -6.01 47.28
N LYS A 736 -29.50 -7.27 47.21
CA LYS A 736 -29.73 -8.00 45.94
C LYS A 736 -30.79 -7.32 45.07
N ASN A 737 -31.89 -6.86 45.65
CA ASN A 737 -32.93 -6.11 44.93
C ASN A 737 -32.37 -4.79 44.36
N ASN A 738 -31.58 -4.06 45.15
CA ASN A 738 -30.94 -2.83 44.69
C ASN A 738 -30.00 -3.11 43.50
N VAL A 739 -29.15 -4.13 43.55
CA VAL A 739 -28.27 -4.49 42.42
C VAL A 739 -29.07 -4.77 41.15
N SER A 740 -30.19 -5.50 41.22
CA SER A 740 -31.03 -5.77 40.05
C SER A 740 -31.61 -4.50 39.38
N VAL A 741 -31.86 -3.44 40.16
CA VAL A 741 -32.32 -2.14 39.64
C VAL A 741 -31.17 -1.40 38.95
N TYR A 742 -29.98 -1.42 39.57
CA TYR A 742 -28.79 -0.81 38.98
C TYR A 742 -28.34 -1.53 37.70
N GLU A 743 -28.44 -2.85 37.63
CA GLU A 743 -28.12 -3.61 36.41
C GLU A 743 -29.03 -3.24 35.24
N ARG A 744 -30.34 -3.08 35.48
CA ARG A 744 -31.28 -2.58 34.47
C ARG A 744 -30.94 -1.15 34.03
N ARG A 745 -30.57 -0.28 34.97
CA ARG A 745 -30.13 1.09 34.69
C ARG A 745 -28.86 1.11 33.83
N VAL A 746 -27.87 0.29 34.15
CA VAL A 746 -26.63 0.14 33.37
C VAL A 746 -26.95 -0.29 31.94
N GLN A 747 -27.84 -1.27 31.76
CA GLN A 747 -28.23 -1.72 30.42
C GLN A 747 -28.92 -0.62 29.61
N HIS A 748 -29.79 0.17 30.23
CA HIS A 748 -30.41 1.33 29.59
C HIS A 748 -29.37 2.39 29.19
N GLN A 749 -28.46 2.74 30.12
CA GLN A 749 -27.40 3.72 29.86
C GLN A 749 -26.41 3.27 28.77
N ARG A 750 -26.18 1.96 28.60
CA ARG A 750 -25.40 1.43 27.45
C ARG A 750 -26.09 1.73 26.13
N THR A 751 -27.41 1.57 26.06
CA THR A 751 -28.20 1.91 24.89
C THR A 751 -28.22 3.42 24.66
N ASP A 752 -28.38 4.22 25.72
CA ASP A 752 -28.35 5.69 25.63
C ASP A 752 -27.01 6.18 25.07
N PHE A 753 -25.90 5.64 25.57
CA PHE A 753 -24.57 5.96 25.04
C PHE A 753 -24.43 5.55 23.58
N ALA A 754 -24.87 4.35 23.19
CA ALA A 754 -24.79 3.89 21.80
C ALA A 754 -25.61 4.80 20.86
N ASN A 755 -26.80 5.22 21.28
CA ASN A 755 -27.65 6.14 20.53
C ASN A 755 -27.03 7.54 20.45
N ALA A 756 -26.44 8.04 21.55
CA ALA A 756 -25.74 9.32 21.56
C ALA A 756 -24.52 9.32 20.64
N LEU A 757 -23.76 8.22 20.61
CA LEU A 757 -22.62 8.06 19.71
C LEU A 757 -23.05 8.01 18.24
N ALA A 758 -24.12 7.28 17.92
CA ALA A 758 -24.63 7.13 16.56
C ALA A 758 -25.32 8.41 16.01
N SER A 759 -25.93 9.21 16.88
CA SER A 759 -26.61 10.45 16.49
C SER A 759 -25.73 11.69 16.51
N GLN A 760 -24.49 11.58 17.01
CA GLN A 760 -23.57 12.71 17.08
C GLN A 760 -23.18 13.19 15.68
N GLN A 761 -23.26 14.51 15.46
CA GLN A 761 -22.77 15.18 14.26
C GLN A 761 -21.84 16.35 14.61
N PRO A 762 -20.66 16.48 13.96
CA PRO A 762 -20.04 15.47 13.08
C PRO A 762 -19.72 14.17 13.84
N ALA A 763 -19.90 13.04 13.16
CA ALA A 763 -19.57 11.73 13.72
C ALA A 763 -18.04 11.60 13.87
N PRO A 764 -17.52 11.33 15.08
CA PRO A 764 -16.08 11.30 15.30
C PRO A 764 -15.50 10.04 14.70
N LEU A 765 -14.66 10.18 13.67
CA LEU A 765 -14.07 9.04 12.96
C LEU A 765 -13.04 8.31 13.82
N TYR A 766 -12.40 9.04 14.73
CA TYR A 766 -11.36 8.55 15.62
C TYR A 766 -11.74 8.78 17.08
N ILE A 767 -11.55 7.77 17.92
CA ILE A 767 -11.76 7.83 19.38
C ILE A 767 -10.40 7.78 20.07
N SER A 768 -10.15 8.72 20.98
CA SER A 768 -8.91 8.75 21.77
C SER A 768 -8.74 7.48 22.60
N TYR A 769 -7.50 7.08 22.90
CA TYR A 769 -7.26 5.94 23.81
C TYR A 769 -7.81 6.18 25.21
N GLN A 770 -7.89 7.44 25.66
CA GLN A 770 -8.47 7.79 26.96
C GLN A 770 -9.97 7.49 26.99
N ASP A 771 -10.72 7.99 26.01
CA ASP A 771 -12.15 7.72 25.90
C ASP A 771 -12.41 6.21 25.67
N PHE A 772 -11.62 5.58 24.81
CA PHE A 772 -11.73 4.14 24.56
C PHE A 772 -11.48 3.29 25.82
N SER A 773 -10.55 3.69 26.68
CA SER A 773 -10.29 2.97 27.94
C SER A 773 -11.52 2.95 28.85
N ILE A 774 -12.25 4.07 28.92
CA ILE A 774 -13.52 4.17 29.66
C ILE A 774 -14.60 3.32 28.99
N MET A 775 -14.70 3.37 27.65
CA MET A 775 -15.63 2.53 26.89
C MET A 775 -15.38 1.04 27.09
N LYS A 776 -14.11 0.62 27.14
CA LYS A 776 -13.71 -0.76 27.41
C LYS A 776 -14.10 -1.18 28.84
N ALA A 777 -13.81 -0.35 29.84
CA ALA A 777 -14.17 -0.61 31.23
C ALA A 777 -15.69 -0.72 31.44
N THR A 778 -16.48 0.01 30.64
CA THR A 778 -17.95 0.01 30.72
C THR A 778 -18.65 -1.06 29.87
N GLY A 779 -17.89 -1.83 29.09
CA GLY A 779 -18.39 -2.89 28.22
C GLY A 779 -19.06 -2.39 26.93
N VAL A 780 -18.81 -1.14 26.53
CA VAL A 780 -19.31 -0.56 25.26
C VAL A 780 -18.22 -0.39 24.21
N GLY A 781 -16.96 -0.74 24.51
CA GLY A 781 -15.84 -0.65 23.57
C GLY A 781 -16.07 -1.38 22.24
N ASN A 782 -16.75 -2.53 22.27
CA ASN A 782 -17.07 -3.32 21.07
C ASN A 782 -18.04 -2.61 20.13
N LYS A 783 -18.70 -1.52 20.56
CA LYS A 783 -19.53 -0.69 19.67
C LYS A 783 -18.73 0.03 18.59
N LEU A 784 -17.41 0.16 18.77
CA LEU A 784 -16.52 0.73 17.77
C LEU A 784 -16.07 -0.29 16.71
N ALA A 785 -16.42 -1.56 16.86
CA ALA A 785 -16.04 -2.58 15.88
C ALA A 785 -16.65 -2.26 14.51
N VAL A 786 -15.85 -2.41 13.47
CA VAL A 786 -16.31 -2.31 12.07
C VAL A 786 -17.16 -3.55 11.78
N THR A 787 -18.38 -3.33 11.31
CA THR A 787 -19.35 -4.38 10.94
C THR A 787 -19.20 -4.82 9.51
#